data_AF-A0A9P7UUJ6-F1
#
_entry.id   AF-A0A9P7UUJ6-F1
#
_cell.length_a   1.000
_cell.length_b   1.000
_cell.length_c   1.000
_cell.angle_alpha   90.00
_cell.angle_beta   90.00
_cell.angle_gamma   90.00
#
_symmetry.space_group_name_H-M   'P 1'
#
loop_
_entity.id
_entity.type
_entity.pdbx_description
1 polymer ?
#
loop_
_entity_poly.entity_id
_entity_poly.type
_entity_poly.pdbx_seq_one_letter_code
_entity_poly.pdbx_strand_id
1 'polypeptide(L)'
;MKLRALGEENSERRTSRTNIAAREKVIDTALKTISINLSVRLGRDLSHVTLPPFERPQSYASSKPSYRCVPLRFYLFISSNDLHRRLCVLLYLYKLSVEPRRGVLCRLFGHLKAGQEPVSHLPDCPPFGRRPRTTRLTDKYSNAYSDFYGSGTPCVYKSGPSWHVRKGPQAQGIYREARPVYRHTIGRTWLSIGRRIYHELDSIGIKWTSINPLAYADAGEAKPFCSLILSIGVKPHSLQYDAAVTAANVVKKILDEAGFPTIEVAFVESVVTRSVAAGPKLLSFDPLDDLPDLRKPFITALGLSIAPLKHPHFEGTAALYFRLKKDDKRIAMLTCAHVARPPPIYPNTSMTHRNSSQPHEFIALGNMGYNNAVNAMMGTIGDLLYSIKAWNDELGWLGEPVEGENSKVTERRKEYLDLVAKATKKIEEVKALHDEVINYHSKPDQRVVGFLLHSEKIEVSVKPHNFTNDWALIELYNEKIDWATFKGNKIYVGGNLSIADYGKTMFPNPVDQDKYCYPRNGLLQAYGVVQDNEIHNPQHLDVHGGKCLFVVKNGLATGTTVGCANGLESFTRIYNDYGIEHTSIEIAVLPYNKMRGKFSDAGDSGSIVLDRDGRIVGILTGGAGPTDGIDITYLTPYRWVEQQIKARYPDCFLYEVVP
;
A
#
# COMPACT_ATOMS: atom_id res chain seq x y z
N MET A 1 67.03 7.96 -6.35
CA MET A 1 66.27 7.18 -5.34
C MET A 1 65.47 8.04 -4.34
N LYS A 2 65.91 9.25 -3.93
CA LYS A 2 65.12 10.12 -3.02
C LYS A 2 63.97 10.94 -3.62
N LEU A 3 63.85 11.00 -4.96
CA LEU A 3 62.77 11.72 -5.65
C LEU A 3 61.55 10.84 -6.03
N ARG A 4 61.64 9.50 -5.92
CA ARG A 4 60.50 8.59 -6.15
C ARG A 4 59.64 8.39 -4.90
N ALA A 5 60.24 8.35 -3.71
CA ALA A 5 59.51 8.17 -2.45
C ALA A 5 58.59 9.35 -2.08
N LEU A 6 58.97 10.59 -2.44
CA LEU A 6 58.13 11.78 -2.25
C LEU A 6 56.94 11.86 -3.23
N GLY A 7 56.99 11.11 -4.33
CA GLY A 7 55.89 11.00 -5.30
C GLY A 7 54.82 10.01 -4.87
N GLU A 8 55.21 8.89 -4.26
CA GLU A 8 54.29 7.85 -3.76
C GLU A 8 53.59 8.27 -2.45
N GLU A 9 54.30 8.94 -1.53
CA GLU A 9 53.69 9.41 -0.26
C GLU A 9 52.67 10.55 -0.48
N ASN A 10 52.88 11.37 -1.53
CA ASN A 10 51.92 12.40 -1.94
C ASN A 10 50.73 11.83 -2.73
N SER A 11 50.92 10.69 -3.42
CA SER A 11 49.85 9.94 -4.08
C SER A 11 48.91 9.32 -3.04
N GLU A 12 49.44 8.64 -2.02
CA GLU A 12 48.65 7.99 -0.97
C GLU A 12 47.94 8.98 -0.03
N ARG A 13 48.58 10.12 0.31
CA ARG A 13 47.89 11.21 1.04
C ARG A 13 46.79 11.85 0.20
N ARG A 14 46.93 11.92 -1.13
CA ARG A 14 45.85 12.36 -2.03
C ARG A 14 44.71 11.34 -2.02
N THR A 15 44.97 10.05 -2.12
CA THR A 15 43.94 9.00 -2.13
C THR A 15 43.17 8.93 -0.79
N SER A 16 43.86 9.07 0.35
CA SER A 16 43.25 9.15 1.69
C SER A 16 42.39 10.40 1.88
N ARG A 17 42.86 11.59 1.46
CA ARG A 17 42.07 12.83 1.48
C ARG A 17 40.88 12.79 0.52
N THR A 18 41.02 12.12 -0.63
CA THR A 18 39.93 11.94 -1.60
C THR A 18 38.84 11.02 -1.05
N ASN A 19 39.21 9.99 -0.27
CA ASN A 19 38.26 9.12 0.44
C ASN A 19 37.56 9.80 1.62
N ILE A 20 38.25 10.68 2.37
CA ILE A 20 37.61 11.49 3.43
C ILE A 20 36.67 12.53 2.82
N ALA A 21 37.08 13.23 1.76
CA ALA A 21 36.24 14.18 1.04
C ALA A 21 35.01 13.51 0.38
N ALA A 22 35.17 12.28 -0.12
CA ALA A 22 34.03 11.49 -0.62
C ALA A 22 33.08 11.09 0.51
N ARG A 23 33.59 10.70 1.69
CA ARG A 23 32.78 10.40 2.90
C ARG A 23 32.04 11.63 3.43
N GLU A 24 32.69 12.80 3.46
CA GLU A 24 32.08 14.07 3.86
C GLU A 24 31.01 14.53 2.87
N LYS A 25 31.24 14.35 1.56
CA LYS A 25 30.26 14.66 0.51
C LYS A 25 29.03 13.77 0.59
N VAL A 26 29.18 12.48 0.94
CA VAL A 26 28.06 11.56 1.18
C VAL A 26 27.26 11.97 2.41
N ILE A 27 27.93 12.40 3.49
CA ILE A 27 27.27 12.87 4.72
C ILE A 27 26.55 14.21 4.48
N ASP A 28 27.15 15.15 3.75
CA ASP A 28 26.53 16.44 3.42
C ASP A 28 25.32 16.26 2.48
N THR A 29 25.39 15.29 1.56
CA THR A 29 24.26 14.89 0.72
C THR A 29 23.14 14.28 1.56
N ALA A 30 23.45 13.41 2.52
CA ALA A 30 22.46 12.82 3.42
C ALA A 30 21.78 13.88 4.30
N LEU A 31 22.54 14.85 4.83
CA LEU A 31 22.00 15.95 5.63
C LEU A 31 21.12 16.90 4.81
N LYS A 32 21.49 17.19 3.57
CA LYS A 32 20.63 17.95 2.63
C LYS A 32 19.34 17.21 2.32
N THR A 33 19.39 15.91 2.07
CA THR A 33 18.19 15.08 1.84
C THR A 33 17.26 15.06 3.06
N ILE A 34 17.82 14.97 4.27
CA ILE A 34 17.04 15.04 5.52
C ILE A 34 16.41 16.42 5.71
N SER A 35 17.14 17.50 5.42
CA SER A 35 16.63 18.87 5.49
C SER A 35 15.52 19.12 4.47
N ILE A 36 15.67 18.63 3.24
CA ILE A 36 14.65 18.72 2.18
C ILE A 36 13.39 17.94 2.59
N ASN A 37 13.55 16.74 3.15
CA ASN A 37 12.43 15.94 3.64
C ASN A 37 11.70 16.61 4.82
N LEU A 38 12.41 17.29 5.72
CA LEU A 38 11.78 18.10 6.77
C LEU A 38 11.02 19.32 6.19
N SER A 39 11.59 19.99 5.18
CA SER A 39 10.96 21.11 4.48
C SER A 39 9.68 20.70 3.73
N VAL A 40 9.68 19.53 3.08
CA VAL A 40 8.49 18.94 2.43
C VAL A 40 7.42 18.58 3.46
N ARG A 41 7.81 18.08 4.64
CA ARG A 41 6.89 17.68 5.72
C ARG A 41 6.28 18.87 6.48
N LEU A 42 6.98 19.99 6.55
CA LEU A 42 6.55 21.22 7.24
C LEU A 42 6.01 22.32 6.30
N GLY A 43 6.11 22.13 4.99
CA GLY A 43 5.65 23.09 3.98
C GLY A 43 6.44 24.41 3.96
N ARG A 44 7.72 24.43 4.37
CA ARG A 44 8.57 25.63 4.41
C ARG A 44 10.04 25.35 4.06
N ASP A 45 10.68 26.28 3.35
CA ASP A 45 12.10 26.21 2.97
C ASP A 45 13.01 26.60 4.16
N LEU A 46 13.98 25.74 4.47
CA LEU A 46 14.91 25.86 5.60
C LEU A 46 16.38 26.07 5.16
N SER A 47 16.62 26.36 3.89
CA SER A 47 17.97 26.48 3.28
C SER A 47 18.84 27.64 3.81
N HIS A 48 18.31 28.55 4.63
CA HIS A 48 18.98 29.80 5.06
C HIS A 48 19.35 29.90 6.55
N VAL A 49 19.31 28.81 7.33
CA VAL A 49 19.66 28.88 8.76
C VAL A 49 21.18 28.88 8.98
N THR A 50 21.76 30.04 9.28
CA THR A 50 23.16 30.19 9.72
C THR A 50 23.24 30.46 11.23
N LEU A 51 24.12 29.75 11.95
CA LEU A 51 24.38 29.93 13.39
C LEU A 51 25.62 30.81 13.64
N PRO A 52 25.68 31.59 14.74
CA PRO A 52 26.75 32.57 14.99
C PRO A 52 28.07 31.94 15.49
N PRO A 53 29.23 32.61 15.32
CA PRO A 53 30.53 32.12 15.80
C PRO A 53 30.75 32.33 17.31
N PHE A 54 31.68 31.55 17.87
CA PHE A 54 31.89 31.33 19.31
C PHE A 54 32.92 32.30 19.94
N GLU A 55 32.56 32.98 21.03
CA GLU A 55 33.49 33.63 21.98
C GLU A 55 33.64 32.78 23.25
N ARG A 56 34.87 32.66 23.78
CA ARG A 56 35.19 31.87 25.00
C ARG A 56 34.90 32.68 26.28
N PRO A 57 34.37 32.05 27.34
CA PRO A 57 34.51 32.58 28.69
C PRO A 57 35.36 31.72 29.63
N GLN A 58 36.02 32.42 30.55
CA GLN A 58 36.95 31.99 31.59
C GLN A 58 36.28 31.27 32.79
N SER A 59 37.11 30.60 33.58
CA SER A 59 36.84 29.83 34.80
C SER A 59 36.24 30.63 35.96
N TYR A 60 35.32 30.03 36.76
CA TYR A 60 35.22 30.28 38.22
C TYR A 60 34.51 29.12 38.96
N ALA A 61 34.79 29.04 40.27
CA ALA A 61 34.69 27.89 41.16
C ALA A 61 33.40 27.78 42.01
N SER A 62 33.35 26.65 42.73
CA SER A 62 32.35 26.00 43.61
C SER A 62 31.54 26.82 44.63
N SER A 63 30.28 26.40 44.87
CA SER A 63 29.71 26.14 46.21
C SER A 63 28.42 25.29 46.15
N LYS A 64 28.14 24.46 47.18
CA LYS A 64 27.03 23.48 47.30
C LYS A 64 25.74 24.10 47.90
N PRO A 65 24.53 23.52 47.67
CA PRO A 65 23.24 24.11 48.04
C PRO A 65 22.58 23.53 49.31
N SER A 66 21.64 24.28 49.90
CA SER A 66 20.64 23.83 50.88
C SER A 66 19.27 23.58 50.23
N TYR A 67 18.52 22.61 50.75
CA TYR A 67 17.32 22.01 50.17
C TYR A 67 16.04 22.85 50.31
N ARG A 68 15.21 22.91 49.24
CA ARG A 68 13.73 22.84 49.27
C ARG A 68 13.16 22.52 47.86
N CYS A 69 12.11 21.70 47.84
CA CYS A 69 11.51 20.95 46.71
C CYS A 69 10.91 21.80 45.56
N VAL A 70 11.08 21.36 44.30
CA VAL A 70 10.20 21.46 43.07
C VAL A 70 10.87 20.62 41.92
N PRO A 71 10.16 19.97 40.96
CA PRO A 71 10.64 18.75 40.29
C PRO A 71 11.44 18.93 38.98
N LEU A 72 12.34 17.95 38.77
CA LEU A 72 13.07 17.52 37.56
C LEU A 72 13.70 18.58 36.64
N ARG A 73 14.96 18.95 36.95
CA ARG A 73 15.99 19.27 35.95
C ARG A 73 17.00 18.12 35.88
N PHE A 74 17.08 17.43 34.75
CA PHE A 74 18.19 16.52 34.45
C PHE A 74 19.37 17.33 33.88
N TYR A 75 20.49 17.34 34.59
CA TYR A 75 21.77 17.83 34.09
C TYR A 75 22.41 16.76 33.19
N LEU A 76 22.66 17.08 31.93
CA LEU A 76 23.53 16.31 31.03
C LEU A 76 24.91 16.95 31.03
N PHE A 77 25.85 16.33 31.74
CA PHE A 77 27.28 16.55 31.54
C PHE A 77 27.73 15.69 30.35
N ILE A 78 28.10 16.30 29.21
CA ILE A 78 28.75 15.60 28.09
C ILE A 78 29.90 16.46 27.54
N SER A 79 31.07 15.82 27.42
CA SER A 79 32.32 16.34 26.86
C SER A 79 32.34 16.28 25.32
N SER A 80 32.80 17.39 24.71
CA SER A 80 33.44 17.59 23.40
C SER A 80 33.24 16.57 22.25
N ASN A 81 32.28 16.83 21.34
CA ASN A 81 32.47 16.76 19.87
C ASN A 81 31.24 17.34 19.11
N ASP A 82 31.49 18.19 18.10
CA ASP A 82 30.48 19.05 17.42
C ASP A 82 29.36 18.28 16.68
N LEU A 83 29.61 17.04 16.26
CA LEU A 83 28.62 16.18 15.59
C LEU A 83 27.51 15.69 16.55
N HIS A 84 27.87 15.41 17.80
CA HIS A 84 26.92 14.93 18.82
C HIS A 84 25.90 16.01 19.20
N ARG A 85 26.33 17.28 19.21
CA ARG A 85 25.45 18.43 19.47
C ARG A 85 24.38 18.60 18.39
N ARG A 86 24.76 18.49 17.11
CA ARG A 86 23.83 18.64 15.98
C ARG A 86 22.82 17.49 15.90
N LEU A 87 23.28 16.26 16.17
CA LEU A 87 22.41 15.08 16.17
C LEU A 87 21.41 15.11 17.34
N CYS A 88 21.85 15.49 18.54
CA CYS A 88 20.98 15.57 19.72
C CYS A 88 19.89 16.65 19.58
N VAL A 89 20.20 17.80 18.96
CA VAL A 89 19.20 18.86 18.71
C VAL A 89 18.18 18.42 17.66
N LEU A 90 18.60 17.74 16.59
CA LEU A 90 17.70 17.19 15.57
C LEU A 90 16.81 16.06 16.12
N LEU A 91 17.36 15.16 16.93
CA LEU A 91 16.60 14.10 17.61
C LEU A 91 15.63 14.66 18.66
N TYR A 92 16.02 15.73 19.37
CA TYR A 92 15.16 16.40 20.34
C TYR A 92 13.99 17.14 19.66
N LEU A 93 14.25 17.85 18.55
CA LEU A 93 13.20 18.49 17.73
C LEU A 93 12.28 17.47 17.06
N TYR A 94 12.83 16.33 16.62
CA TYR A 94 12.03 15.20 16.11
C TYR A 94 11.13 14.62 17.20
N LYS A 95 11.66 14.41 18.41
CA LYS A 95 10.90 13.88 19.56
C LYS A 95 9.78 14.82 20.02
N LEU A 96 10.00 16.14 19.98
CA LEU A 96 8.96 17.15 20.26
C LEU A 96 7.86 17.22 19.19
N SER A 97 8.11 16.75 17.97
CA SER A 97 7.10 16.68 16.89
C SER A 97 6.22 15.42 16.94
N VAL A 98 6.57 14.47 17.83
CA VAL A 98 5.93 13.14 17.91
C VAL A 98 5.05 12.98 19.16
N GLU A 99 5.12 13.88 20.16
CA GLU A 99 4.20 13.87 21.32
C GLU A 99 3.01 14.83 21.13
N PRO A 100 1.74 14.38 21.26
CA PRO A 100 0.59 15.28 21.24
C PRO A 100 0.38 15.87 22.64
N ARG A 101 1.05 16.99 22.95
CA ARG A 101 0.66 17.81 24.11
C ARG A 101 -0.19 18.99 23.65
N ARG A 102 -1.42 19.02 24.17
CA ARG A 102 -2.39 20.11 24.00
C ARG A 102 -1.79 21.45 24.45
N GLY A 103 -1.85 22.43 23.56
CA GLY A 103 -1.92 23.86 23.90
C GLY A 103 -0.58 24.59 23.98
N VAL A 104 -0.58 25.76 23.32
CA VAL A 104 0.44 26.83 23.34
C VAL A 104 1.59 26.67 22.34
N LEU A 105 1.39 27.18 21.11
CA LEU A 105 2.33 28.12 20.49
C LEU A 105 1.64 28.90 19.37
N CYS A 106 0.84 29.89 19.76
CA CYS A 106 0.55 31.05 18.94
C CYS A 106 1.55 32.15 19.35
N ARG A 107 2.04 32.91 18.37
CA ARG A 107 3.05 33.99 18.42
C ARG A 107 4.49 33.52 18.19
N LEU A 108 4.91 33.60 16.93
CA LEU A 108 6.11 34.35 16.54
C LEU A 108 6.07 34.56 15.01
N PHE A 109 6.13 35.84 14.64
CA PHE A 109 6.31 36.41 13.30
C PHE A 109 5.08 36.52 12.38
N GLY A 110 4.44 37.69 12.45
CA GLY A 110 3.72 38.29 11.32
C GLY A 110 4.58 39.39 10.66
N HIS A 111 4.57 39.45 9.34
CA HIS A 111 4.21 40.64 8.54
C HIS A 111 4.35 40.36 7.03
N LEU A 112 3.36 40.88 6.29
CA LEU A 112 3.15 40.85 4.83
C LEU A 112 4.15 41.73 4.06
N LYS A 113 4.48 41.39 2.79
CA LYS A 113 3.88 41.98 1.56
C LYS A 113 4.55 41.54 0.23
N ALA A 114 3.65 41.15 -0.70
CA ALA A 114 3.52 41.33 -2.17
C ALA A 114 4.68 41.74 -3.11
N GLY A 115 4.68 41.15 -4.32
CA GLY A 115 5.20 41.79 -5.55
C GLY A 115 5.44 40.90 -6.79
N GLN A 116 4.45 40.85 -7.70
CA GLN A 116 4.45 40.79 -9.20
C GLN A 116 5.33 39.83 -10.07
N GLU A 117 4.70 39.45 -11.20
CA GLU A 117 4.99 38.50 -12.31
C GLU A 117 6.14 38.90 -13.30
N PRO A 118 6.26 38.33 -14.54
CA PRO A 118 6.69 36.99 -14.95
C PRO A 118 7.85 37.04 -15.98
N VAL A 119 8.52 35.91 -16.29
CA VAL A 119 9.40 35.84 -17.48
C VAL A 119 9.20 34.54 -18.25
N SER A 120 9.03 34.75 -19.55
CA SER A 120 8.75 33.85 -20.67
C SER A 120 10.02 33.20 -21.25
N HIS A 121 9.80 32.31 -22.23
CA HIS A 121 10.74 31.72 -23.20
C HIS A 121 10.99 30.19 -23.06
N LEU A 122 10.23 29.43 -23.85
CA LEU A 122 10.57 28.07 -24.30
C LEU A 122 11.01 28.13 -25.76
N PRO A 123 12.06 27.40 -26.19
CA PRO A 123 12.52 27.38 -27.57
C PRO A 123 11.81 26.31 -28.43
N ASP A 124 11.69 26.65 -29.71
CA ASP A 124 11.03 25.91 -30.80
C ASP A 124 11.62 24.51 -31.11
N CYS A 125 10.76 23.59 -31.55
CA CYS A 125 11.14 22.32 -32.19
C CYS A 125 10.64 22.28 -33.66
N PRO A 126 11.43 21.74 -34.61
CA PRO A 126 11.11 21.74 -36.05
C PRO A 126 10.16 20.58 -36.47
N PRO A 127 9.55 20.64 -37.67
CA PRO A 127 8.33 19.89 -37.98
C PRO A 127 8.57 18.47 -38.49
N PHE A 128 7.77 17.52 -38.00
CA PHE A 128 7.69 16.15 -38.52
C PHE A 128 6.91 16.08 -39.84
N GLY A 129 7.55 15.50 -40.87
CA GLY A 129 6.92 15.12 -42.13
C GLY A 129 5.86 14.03 -41.95
N ARG A 130 4.69 14.22 -42.60
CA ARG A 130 3.54 13.30 -42.63
C ARG A 130 3.62 12.31 -43.80
N ARG A 131 3.22 11.05 -43.55
CA ARG A 131 2.25 10.29 -44.38
C ARG A 131 1.33 9.44 -43.48
N PRO A 132 0.06 9.21 -43.85
CA PRO A 132 -1.07 9.23 -42.90
C PRO A 132 -1.63 7.85 -42.51
N ARG A 133 -2.01 7.70 -41.23
CA ARG A 133 -2.92 6.64 -40.71
C ARG A 133 -4.43 6.93 -40.99
N THR A 134 -4.77 7.87 -41.87
CA THR A 134 -6.07 8.59 -41.82
C THR A 134 -7.15 8.12 -42.81
N THR A 135 -7.14 6.90 -43.36
CA THR A 135 -8.15 6.51 -44.37
C THR A 135 -9.32 5.70 -43.82
N ARG A 136 -9.12 4.84 -42.80
CA ARG A 136 -10.10 3.79 -42.45
C ARG A 136 -11.56 4.27 -42.26
N LEU A 137 -11.78 5.37 -41.55
CA LEU A 137 -13.13 5.91 -41.30
C LEU A 137 -13.50 7.02 -42.27
N THR A 138 -12.51 7.74 -42.78
CA THR A 138 -12.69 8.95 -43.60
C THR A 138 -13.28 8.64 -44.98
N ASP A 139 -13.10 7.40 -45.47
CA ASP A 139 -13.69 6.91 -46.72
C ASP A 139 -15.24 6.81 -46.65
N LYS A 140 -15.78 6.59 -45.46
CA LYS A 140 -17.24 6.47 -45.22
C LYS A 140 -17.82 7.67 -44.49
N TYR A 141 -17.02 8.32 -43.65
CA TYR A 141 -17.40 9.49 -42.86
C TYR A 141 -16.27 10.53 -42.88
N SER A 142 -16.37 11.51 -43.77
CA SER A 142 -15.32 12.52 -43.98
C SER A 142 -14.94 13.29 -42.71
N ASN A 143 -15.86 13.40 -41.75
CA ASN A 143 -15.65 14.11 -40.49
C ASN A 143 -15.18 13.23 -39.32
N ALA A 144 -14.81 11.97 -39.58
CA ALA A 144 -14.44 10.98 -38.55
C ALA A 144 -13.38 11.48 -37.56
N TYR A 145 -12.48 12.36 -38.00
CA TYR A 145 -11.42 12.91 -37.17
C TYR A 145 -11.54 14.42 -36.95
N SER A 146 -12.57 15.09 -37.49
CA SER A 146 -12.74 16.55 -37.38
C SER A 146 -13.87 16.95 -36.42
N ASP A 147 -14.96 16.17 -36.31
CA ASP A 147 -16.11 16.53 -35.47
C ASP A 147 -15.71 16.61 -34.00
N PHE A 148 -15.07 15.57 -33.45
CA PHE A 148 -14.65 15.53 -32.04
C PHE A 148 -13.16 15.85 -31.83
N TYR A 149 -12.60 16.65 -32.73
CA TYR A 149 -11.18 16.99 -32.72
C TYR A 149 -10.77 17.67 -31.40
N GLY A 150 -9.63 17.26 -30.85
CA GLY A 150 -9.17 17.65 -29.50
C GLY A 150 -9.31 16.55 -28.45
N SER A 151 -10.34 15.68 -28.57
CA SER A 151 -10.48 14.49 -27.70
C SER A 151 -9.62 13.30 -28.15
N GLY A 152 -9.09 13.34 -29.38
CA GLY A 152 -8.38 12.23 -30.01
C GLY A 152 -9.28 11.02 -30.34
N THR A 153 -10.60 11.12 -30.13
CA THR A 153 -11.54 10.01 -30.28
C THR A 153 -12.08 9.96 -31.72
N PRO A 154 -11.85 8.88 -32.48
CA PRO A 154 -12.42 8.72 -33.82
C PRO A 154 -13.94 8.59 -33.78
N CYS A 155 -14.65 9.27 -34.66
CA CYS A 155 -16.09 9.13 -34.85
C CYS A 155 -16.39 8.18 -36.00
N VAL A 156 -17.16 7.14 -35.71
CA VAL A 156 -17.63 6.17 -36.72
C VAL A 156 -18.76 6.79 -37.53
N TYR A 157 -19.72 7.43 -36.86
CA TYR A 157 -20.87 8.08 -37.50
C TYR A 157 -21.47 9.14 -36.57
N LYS A 158 -21.96 10.24 -37.13
CA LYS A 158 -22.77 11.25 -36.42
C LYS A 158 -23.98 11.62 -37.28
N SER A 159 -25.16 11.64 -36.66
CA SER A 159 -26.37 12.16 -37.28
C SER A 159 -26.41 13.69 -37.22
N GLY A 160 -27.19 14.33 -38.10
CA GLY A 160 -27.41 15.78 -38.07
C GLY A 160 -26.45 16.57 -38.97
N PRO A 161 -26.53 17.90 -38.96
CA PRO A 161 -25.69 18.76 -39.79
C PRO A 161 -24.20 18.57 -39.49
N SER A 162 -23.37 18.76 -40.51
CA SER A 162 -21.92 18.84 -40.31
C SER A 162 -21.58 20.04 -39.43
N TRP A 163 -20.68 19.84 -38.47
CA TRP A 163 -20.17 20.95 -37.68
C TRP A 163 -19.27 21.84 -38.54
N HIS A 164 -19.14 23.11 -38.16
CA HIS A 164 -18.38 24.08 -38.95
C HIS A 164 -16.90 23.71 -38.98
N VAL A 165 -16.25 23.86 -40.13
CA VAL A 165 -14.80 23.59 -40.31
C VAL A 165 -14.10 24.86 -40.78
N ARG A 166 -12.82 25.02 -40.39
CA ARG A 166 -11.99 26.13 -40.90
C ARG A 166 -11.70 25.89 -42.38
N LYS A 167 -11.82 26.94 -43.20
CA LYS A 167 -11.51 26.91 -44.65
C LYS A 167 -10.20 27.66 -44.92
N GLY A 168 -9.44 27.24 -45.92
CA GLY A 168 -8.23 27.91 -46.40
C GLY A 168 -6.90 27.36 -45.85
N PRO A 169 -5.77 28.07 -46.05
CA PRO A 169 -4.41 27.62 -45.70
C PRO A 169 -4.19 27.32 -44.20
N GLN A 170 -5.13 27.74 -43.34
CA GLN A 170 -5.13 27.56 -41.89
C GLN A 170 -6.15 26.48 -41.44
N ALA A 171 -6.46 25.50 -42.29
CA ALA A 171 -7.35 24.37 -42.01
C ALA A 171 -6.80 23.38 -40.95
N GLN A 172 -6.29 23.89 -39.83
CA GLN A 172 -6.06 23.09 -38.63
C GLN A 172 -7.40 22.66 -38.02
N GLY A 173 -7.44 21.49 -37.38
CA GLY A 173 -8.65 21.03 -36.69
C GLY A 173 -9.09 22.00 -35.59
N ILE A 174 -10.40 22.17 -35.42
CA ILE A 174 -10.98 23.00 -34.37
C ILE A 174 -11.08 22.15 -33.11
N TYR A 175 -10.36 22.51 -32.04
CA TYR A 175 -10.49 21.84 -30.75
C TYR A 175 -11.91 22.04 -30.21
N ARG A 176 -12.62 20.94 -29.97
CA ARG A 176 -13.97 20.93 -29.39
C ARG A 176 -13.90 20.48 -27.94
N GLU A 177 -14.60 21.19 -27.08
CA GLU A 177 -14.74 20.87 -25.67
C GLU A 177 -16.14 20.33 -25.40
N ALA A 178 -16.20 19.12 -24.83
CA ALA A 178 -17.44 18.61 -24.27
C ALA A 178 -17.85 19.47 -23.06
N ARG A 179 -19.14 19.78 -22.97
CA ARG A 179 -19.74 20.60 -21.92
C ARG A 179 -20.84 19.81 -21.21
N PRO A 180 -21.03 20.03 -19.89
CA PRO A 180 -22.15 19.45 -19.17
C PRO A 180 -23.49 20.02 -19.67
N VAL A 181 -24.52 19.19 -19.69
CA VAL A 181 -25.88 19.58 -20.08
C VAL A 181 -26.69 19.83 -18.82
N TYR A 182 -27.10 21.08 -18.60
CA TYR A 182 -27.93 21.47 -17.46
C TYR A 182 -29.33 21.91 -17.89
N ARG A 183 -30.33 21.65 -17.05
CA ARG A 183 -31.72 22.16 -17.18
C ARG A 183 -32.42 21.83 -18.52
N HIS A 184 -31.93 20.87 -19.28
CA HIS A 184 -32.62 20.36 -20.47
C HIS A 184 -33.87 19.57 -20.07
N THR A 185 -34.96 19.71 -20.82
CA THR A 185 -36.26 19.06 -20.53
C THR A 185 -36.18 17.53 -20.49
N ILE A 186 -35.27 16.93 -21.26
CA ILE A 186 -34.96 15.48 -21.21
C ILE A 186 -34.50 15.01 -19.83
N GLY A 187 -33.95 15.88 -18.98
CA GLY A 187 -33.37 15.49 -17.70
C GLY A 187 -34.36 14.75 -16.78
N ARG A 188 -35.66 15.02 -16.88
CA ARG A 188 -36.71 14.36 -16.07
C ARG A 188 -36.95 12.90 -16.48
N THR A 189 -36.75 12.57 -17.76
CA THR A 189 -37.04 11.25 -18.34
C THR A 189 -35.78 10.51 -18.82
N TRP A 190 -34.61 11.16 -18.74
CA TRP A 190 -33.35 10.67 -19.27
C TRP A 190 -33.00 9.25 -18.80
N LEU A 191 -33.20 8.95 -17.52
CA LEU A 191 -32.87 7.62 -17.00
C LEU A 191 -33.71 6.50 -17.66
N SER A 192 -34.99 6.77 -17.93
CA SER A 192 -35.88 5.82 -18.61
C SER A 192 -35.48 5.65 -20.08
N ILE A 193 -35.25 6.78 -20.76
CA ILE A 193 -34.82 6.82 -22.17
C ILE A 193 -33.47 6.11 -22.35
N GLY A 194 -32.48 6.43 -21.52
CA GLY A 194 -31.15 5.83 -21.54
C GLY A 194 -31.20 4.32 -21.30
N ARG A 195 -32.10 3.83 -20.45
CA ARG A 195 -32.32 2.39 -20.25
C ARG A 195 -32.83 1.70 -21.50
N ARG A 196 -33.84 2.30 -22.13
CA ARG A 196 -34.40 1.79 -23.38
C ARG A 196 -33.35 1.79 -24.48
N ILE A 197 -32.52 2.83 -24.57
CA ILE A 197 -31.42 2.92 -25.54
C ILE A 197 -30.46 1.74 -25.38
N TYR A 198 -29.91 1.50 -24.19
CA TYR A 198 -28.92 0.42 -24.06
C TYR A 198 -29.54 -0.96 -24.28
N HIS A 199 -30.79 -1.21 -23.87
CA HIS A 199 -31.46 -2.48 -24.13
C HIS A 199 -31.65 -2.76 -25.62
N GLU A 200 -31.99 -1.73 -26.42
CA GLU A 200 -32.11 -1.89 -27.87
C GLU A 200 -30.75 -2.00 -28.57
N LEU A 201 -29.72 -1.32 -28.06
CA LEU A 201 -28.35 -1.53 -28.56
C LEU A 201 -27.87 -2.96 -28.27
N ASP A 202 -28.21 -3.51 -27.11
CA ASP A 202 -27.92 -4.90 -26.76
C ASP A 202 -28.70 -5.88 -27.66
N SER A 203 -29.98 -5.61 -27.95
CA SER A 203 -30.84 -6.48 -28.76
C SER A 203 -30.34 -6.64 -30.21
N ILE A 204 -29.73 -5.59 -30.77
CA ILE A 204 -29.13 -5.62 -32.11
C ILE A 204 -27.62 -5.93 -32.10
N GLY A 205 -27.07 -6.31 -30.94
CA GLY A 205 -25.70 -6.81 -30.81
C GLY A 205 -24.59 -5.75 -30.83
N ILE A 206 -24.89 -4.48 -30.53
CA ILE A 206 -23.88 -3.42 -30.45
C ILE A 206 -23.09 -3.53 -29.15
N LYS A 207 -21.77 -3.65 -29.26
CA LYS A 207 -20.85 -3.65 -28.10
C LYS A 207 -20.53 -2.22 -27.64
N TRP A 208 -21.51 -1.53 -27.08
CA TRP A 208 -21.37 -0.18 -26.55
C TRP A 208 -20.54 -0.16 -25.24
N THR A 209 -19.94 1.00 -24.92
CA THR A 209 -19.06 1.19 -23.75
C THR A 209 -19.51 2.34 -22.86
N SER A 210 -20.12 3.38 -23.42
CA SER A 210 -20.67 4.54 -22.69
C SER A 210 -21.80 5.19 -23.48
N ILE A 211 -22.71 5.88 -22.78
CA ILE A 211 -23.78 6.70 -23.38
C ILE A 211 -23.76 8.05 -22.65
N ASN A 212 -23.25 9.08 -23.31
CA ASN A 212 -22.99 10.38 -22.70
C ASN A 212 -23.87 11.46 -23.36
N PRO A 213 -24.83 12.06 -22.63
CA PRO A 213 -25.52 13.26 -23.09
C PRO A 213 -24.61 14.48 -22.86
N LEU A 214 -24.06 15.02 -23.95
CA LEU A 214 -23.05 16.09 -23.91
C LEU A 214 -23.49 17.29 -24.73
N ALA A 215 -23.02 18.47 -24.35
CA ALA A 215 -23.00 19.64 -25.22
C ALA A 215 -21.58 19.83 -25.77
N TYR A 216 -21.42 20.61 -26.84
CA TYR A 216 -20.10 20.93 -27.40
C TYR A 216 -19.97 22.42 -27.73
N ALA A 217 -18.79 22.96 -27.39
CA ALA A 217 -18.33 24.30 -27.73
C ALA A 217 -16.95 24.23 -28.40
N ASP A 218 -16.56 25.28 -29.11
CA ASP A 218 -15.15 25.44 -29.51
C ASP A 218 -14.31 25.75 -28.27
N ALA A 219 -13.06 25.28 -28.24
CA ALA A 219 -12.16 25.53 -27.13
C ALA A 219 -12.02 27.03 -26.86
N GLY A 220 -12.20 27.44 -25.61
CA GLY A 220 -12.24 28.84 -25.19
C GLY A 220 -13.60 29.55 -25.36
N GLU A 221 -14.56 28.99 -26.09
CA GLU A 221 -15.89 29.59 -26.25
C GLU A 221 -16.83 29.21 -25.09
N ALA A 222 -17.54 30.22 -24.58
CA ALA A 222 -18.47 30.07 -23.46
C ALA A 222 -19.80 29.43 -23.88
N LYS A 223 -20.29 29.72 -25.10
CA LYS A 223 -21.58 29.23 -25.59
C LYS A 223 -21.39 27.94 -26.41
N PRO A 224 -22.11 26.85 -26.10
CA PRO A 224 -22.08 25.66 -26.93
C PRO A 224 -22.78 25.91 -28.27
N PHE A 225 -22.17 25.45 -29.37
CA PHE A 225 -22.81 25.44 -30.69
C PHE A 225 -23.72 24.20 -30.86
N CYS A 226 -23.45 23.13 -30.09
CA CYS A 226 -24.31 21.95 -29.98
C CYS A 226 -24.79 21.85 -28.53
N SER A 227 -26.07 22.12 -28.29
CA SER A 227 -26.65 22.17 -26.94
C SER A 227 -26.89 20.80 -26.31
N LEU A 228 -27.06 19.76 -27.14
CA LEU A 228 -27.18 18.37 -26.70
C LEU A 228 -26.97 17.39 -27.87
N ILE A 229 -26.06 16.43 -27.68
CA ILE A 229 -25.83 15.26 -28.52
C ILE A 229 -25.64 14.03 -27.63
N LEU A 230 -26.14 12.87 -28.05
CA LEU A 230 -25.82 11.60 -27.43
C LEU A 230 -24.55 11.02 -28.04
N SER A 231 -23.44 11.09 -27.30
CA SER A 231 -22.18 10.45 -27.67
C SER A 231 -22.12 9.03 -27.09
N ILE A 232 -22.18 8.03 -27.97
CA ILE A 232 -22.17 6.62 -27.63
C ILE A 232 -20.78 6.05 -27.94
N GLY A 233 -20.10 5.59 -26.90
CA GLY A 233 -18.80 4.93 -27.03
C GLY A 233 -18.97 3.48 -27.50
N VAL A 234 -18.08 3.03 -28.38
CA VAL A 234 -17.93 1.63 -28.80
C VAL A 234 -16.47 1.23 -28.79
N LYS A 235 -16.17 -0.07 -28.63
CA LYS A 235 -14.78 -0.54 -28.70
C LYS A 235 -14.17 -0.16 -30.06
N PRO A 236 -12.92 0.33 -30.11
CA PRO A 236 -12.25 0.61 -31.39
C PRO A 236 -12.33 -0.59 -32.33
N HIS A 237 -12.60 -0.34 -33.62
CA HIS A 237 -12.76 -1.35 -34.66
C HIS A 237 -13.93 -2.33 -34.50
N SER A 238 -14.79 -2.18 -33.50
CA SER A 238 -15.89 -3.13 -33.24
C SER A 238 -17.18 -2.84 -34.00
N LEU A 239 -17.37 -1.60 -34.47
CA LEU A 239 -18.58 -1.15 -35.15
C LEU A 239 -18.25 -0.61 -36.54
N GLN A 240 -18.89 -1.18 -37.56
CA GLN A 240 -18.78 -0.73 -38.94
C GLN A 240 -19.71 0.47 -39.21
N TYR A 241 -19.37 1.29 -40.22
CA TYR A 241 -20.12 2.51 -40.55
C TYR A 241 -21.62 2.25 -40.77
N ASP A 242 -21.98 1.31 -41.64
CA ASP A 242 -23.39 1.05 -41.97
C ASP A 242 -24.19 0.55 -40.75
N ALA A 243 -23.55 -0.25 -39.88
CA ALA A 243 -24.13 -0.69 -38.62
C ALA A 243 -24.29 0.48 -37.62
N ALA A 244 -23.36 1.43 -37.59
CA ALA A 244 -23.47 2.64 -36.78
C ALA A 244 -24.62 3.54 -37.25
N VAL A 245 -24.86 3.64 -38.55
CA VAL A 245 -26.01 4.36 -39.12
C VAL A 245 -27.32 3.70 -38.67
N THR A 246 -27.44 2.38 -38.81
CA THR A 246 -28.63 1.63 -38.37
C THR A 246 -28.86 1.78 -36.86
N ALA A 247 -27.82 1.63 -36.05
CA ALA A 247 -27.91 1.80 -34.61
C ALA A 247 -28.32 3.23 -34.22
N ALA A 248 -27.77 4.26 -34.88
CA ALA A 248 -28.15 5.63 -34.64
C ALA A 248 -29.63 5.89 -34.96
N ASN A 249 -30.16 5.30 -36.02
CA ASN A 249 -31.59 5.41 -36.36
C ASN A 249 -32.49 4.78 -35.29
N VAL A 250 -32.09 3.65 -34.70
CA VAL A 250 -32.80 3.03 -33.56
C VAL A 250 -32.83 3.99 -32.37
N VAL A 251 -31.68 4.57 -32.01
CA VAL A 251 -31.59 5.55 -30.92
C VAL A 251 -32.42 6.80 -31.20
N LYS A 252 -32.38 7.32 -32.44
CA LYS A 252 -33.18 8.47 -32.85
C LYS A 252 -34.69 8.19 -32.77
N LYS A 253 -35.14 6.98 -33.11
CA LYS A 253 -36.55 6.59 -32.95
C LYS A 253 -36.99 6.62 -31.49
N ILE A 254 -36.15 6.12 -30.57
CA ILE A 254 -36.42 6.19 -29.13
C ILE A 254 -36.51 7.65 -28.66
N LEU A 255 -35.61 8.51 -29.14
CA LEU A 255 -35.61 9.93 -28.79
C LEU A 255 -36.85 10.66 -29.34
N ASP A 256 -37.26 10.34 -30.57
CA ASP A 256 -38.46 10.87 -31.20
C ASP A 256 -39.74 10.49 -30.43
N GLU A 257 -39.91 9.20 -30.12
CA GLU A 257 -41.01 8.70 -29.30
C GLU A 257 -41.05 9.32 -27.89
N ALA A 258 -39.89 9.75 -27.38
CA ALA A 258 -39.77 10.45 -26.11
C ALA A 258 -40.00 11.98 -26.20
N GLY A 259 -40.27 12.51 -27.40
CA GLY A 259 -40.53 13.93 -27.65
C GLY A 259 -39.28 14.77 -27.93
N PHE A 260 -38.16 14.15 -28.30
CA PHE A 260 -36.87 14.82 -28.56
C PHE A 260 -36.25 14.49 -29.94
N PRO A 261 -36.98 14.70 -31.05
CA PRO A 261 -36.53 14.31 -32.40
C PRO A 261 -35.26 15.04 -32.89
N THR A 262 -34.95 16.19 -32.29
CA THR A 262 -33.85 17.07 -32.71
C THR A 262 -32.50 16.66 -32.12
N ILE A 263 -32.47 15.76 -31.13
CA ILE A 263 -31.21 15.33 -30.50
C ILE A 263 -30.40 14.48 -31.49
N GLU A 264 -29.16 14.89 -31.71
CA GLU A 264 -28.20 14.16 -32.53
C GLU A 264 -27.64 12.94 -31.77
N VAL A 265 -27.21 11.94 -32.52
CA VAL A 265 -26.54 10.73 -32.02
C VAL A 265 -25.20 10.57 -32.73
N ALA A 266 -24.15 10.30 -31.95
CA ALA A 266 -22.81 10.02 -32.45
C ALA A 266 -22.31 8.67 -31.90
N PHE A 267 -21.69 7.87 -32.75
CA PHE A 267 -20.90 6.71 -32.35
C PHE A 267 -19.42 7.04 -32.44
N VAL A 268 -18.72 6.89 -31.33
CA VAL A 268 -17.29 7.21 -31.21
C VAL A 268 -16.52 6.00 -30.69
N GLU A 269 -15.32 5.79 -31.21
CA GLU A 269 -14.43 4.71 -30.75
C GLU A 269 -13.82 5.10 -29.40
N SER A 270 -14.46 4.67 -28.32
CA SER A 270 -14.10 5.03 -26.95
C SER A 270 -14.34 3.86 -26.02
N VAL A 271 -13.44 3.65 -25.06
CA VAL A 271 -13.58 2.66 -24.00
C VAL A 271 -13.64 3.37 -22.66
N VAL A 272 -14.54 2.93 -21.78
CA VAL A 272 -14.53 3.40 -20.40
C VAL A 272 -13.35 2.74 -19.70
N THR A 273 -12.25 3.48 -19.60
CA THR A 273 -11.16 3.13 -18.69
C THR A 273 -11.56 3.62 -17.29
N ARG A 274 -11.62 2.69 -16.34
CA ARG A 274 -11.68 3.09 -14.93
C ARG A 274 -10.31 3.65 -14.58
N SER A 275 -10.25 4.92 -14.19
CA SER A 275 -9.03 5.51 -13.65
C SER A 275 -8.76 4.89 -12.29
N VAL A 276 -8.24 3.66 -12.28
CA VAL A 276 -7.47 3.17 -11.15
C VAL A 276 -6.20 3.99 -11.21
N ALA A 277 -5.86 4.73 -10.14
CA ALA A 277 -4.60 5.44 -10.10
C ALA A 277 -3.50 4.48 -10.59
N ALA A 278 -2.74 4.90 -11.60
CA ALA A 278 -1.67 4.15 -12.25
C ALA A 278 -0.47 3.95 -11.30
N GLY A 279 -0.74 3.56 -10.06
CA GLY A 279 0.23 3.08 -9.11
C GLY A 279 0.80 1.73 -9.55
N PRO A 280 2.03 1.43 -9.12
CA PRO A 280 2.72 0.17 -9.41
C PRO A 280 1.92 -1.04 -8.92
N LYS A 281 2.33 -2.22 -9.40
CA LYS A 281 1.91 -3.49 -8.81
C LYS A 281 2.49 -3.63 -7.39
N LEU A 282 1.87 -4.49 -6.58
CA LEU A 282 2.56 -5.03 -5.41
C LEU A 282 3.87 -5.68 -5.85
N LEU A 283 4.87 -5.63 -4.97
CA LEU A 283 6.19 -6.18 -5.27
C LEU A 283 6.09 -7.70 -5.44
N SER A 284 6.93 -8.23 -6.32
CA SER A 284 7.11 -9.67 -6.44
C SER A 284 7.82 -10.22 -5.21
N PHE A 285 7.56 -11.50 -4.92
CA PHE A 285 8.32 -12.27 -3.95
C PHE A 285 9.27 -13.21 -4.68
N ASP A 286 10.56 -12.91 -4.64
CA ASP A 286 11.62 -13.83 -5.03
C ASP A 286 12.14 -14.55 -3.77
N PRO A 287 12.05 -15.89 -3.70
CA PRO A 287 12.67 -16.69 -2.65
C PRO A 287 14.17 -16.48 -2.45
N LEU A 288 14.86 -15.98 -3.49
CA LEU A 288 16.29 -15.70 -3.49
C LEU A 288 16.61 -14.26 -3.10
N ASP A 289 15.60 -13.45 -2.78
CA ASP A 289 15.80 -12.09 -2.31
C ASP A 289 16.49 -12.10 -0.95
N ASP A 290 17.54 -11.28 -0.79
CA ASP A 290 18.35 -11.18 0.43
C ASP A 290 17.62 -10.39 1.55
N LEU A 291 16.44 -9.80 1.25
CA LEU A 291 15.68 -8.91 2.14
C LEU A 291 14.19 -9.28 2.37
N PRO A 292 13.84 -10.55 2.64
CA PRO A 292 12.44 -10.97 2.73
C PRO A 292 11.66 -10.22 3.83
N ASP A 293 12.32 -9.88 4.95
CA ASP A 293 11.69 -9.22 6.10
C ASP A 293 11.31 -7.76 5.86
N LEU A 294 12.04 -7.07 4.97
CA LEU A 294 11.77 -5.68 4.61
C LEU A 294 10.84 -5.58 3.40
N ARG A 295 10.83 -6.62 2.55
CA ARG A 295 9.96 -6.69 1.38
C ARG A 295 8.56 -7.21 1.69
N LYS A 296 8.41 -8.08 2.70
CA LYS A 296 7.12 -8.70 3.06
C LYS A 296 5.93 -7.74 3.22
N PRO A 297 6.06 -6.48 3.67
CA PRO A 297 4.91 -5.57 3.76
C PRO A 297 4.31 -5.18 2.40
N PHE A 298 5.06 -5.35 1.31
CA PHE A 298 4.71 -4.88 -0.03
C PHE A 298 4.37 -6.01 -1.02
N ILE A 299 4.35 -7.27 -0.56
CA ILE A 299 4.02 -8.45 -1.38
C ILE A 299 2.61 -8.97 -1.06
N THR A 300 2.20 -9.99 -1.79
CA THR A 300 0.89 -10.64 -1.66
C THR A 300 0.87 -11.83 -0.70
N ALA A 301 1.89 -12.02 0.13
CA ALA A 301 1.85 -13.04 1.17
C ALA A 301 0.75 -12.72 2.20
N LEU A 302 0.19 -13.76 2.81
CA LEU A 302 -0.81 -13.58 3.86
C LEU A 302 -0.19 -12.83 5.05
N GLY A 303 -0.94 -11.87 5.59
CA GLY A 303 -0.38 -10.84 6.48
C GLY A 303 -0.24 -9.46 5.85
N LEU A 304 -0.67 -9.28 4.58
CA LEU A 304 -0.70 -7.97 3.93
C LEU A 304 -1.59 -7.00 4.72
N SER A 305 -0.99 -5.91 5.18
CA SER A 305 -1.72 -4.79 5.78
C SER A 305 -2.57 -4.07 4.74
N ILE A 306 -3.78 -3.69 5.13
CA ILE A 306 -4.75 -3.02 4.25
C ILE A 306 -5.53 -1.94 5.00
N ALA A 307 -6.04 -0.97 4.26
CA ALA A 307 -6.94 0.07 4.78
C ALA A 307 -7.89 0.60 3.70
N PRO A 308 -9.07 1.14 4.07
CA PRO A 308 -9.89 1.92 3.16
C PRO A 308 -9.14 3.18 2.68
N LEU A 309 -9.12 3.45 1.37
CA LEU A 309 -8.38 4.57 0.79
C LEU A 309 -8.76 5.93 1.41
N LYS A 310 -10.06 6.13 1.68
CA LYS A 310 -10.58 7.38 2.28
C LYS A 310 -10.20 7.54 3.76
N HIS A 311 -9.88 6.43 4.44
CA HIS A 311 -9.59 6.41 5.86
C HIS A 311 -8.35 5.52 6.17
N PRO A 312 -7.17 5.90 5.67
CA PRO A 312 -5.97 5.05 5.66
C PRO A 312 -5.35 4.79 7.05
N HIS A 313 -5.97 5.31 8.12
CA HIS A 313 -5.58 5.10 9.50
C HIS A 313 -6.39 3.99 10.20
N PHE A 314 -7.49 3.51 9.58
CA PHE A 314 -8.14 2.28 10.02
C PHE A 314 -7.51 1.12 9.28
N GLU A 315 -6.57 0.47 9.95
CA GLU A 315 -5.77 -0.58 9.38
C GLU A 315 -6.15 -1.93 9.94
N GLY A 316 -6.09 -2.92 9.08
CA GLY A 316 -6.16 -4.33 9.43
C GLY A 316 -5.29 -5.14 8.52
N THR A 317 -5.52 -6.44 8.55
CA THR A 317 -4.73 -7.44 7.83
C THR A 317 -5.64 -8.26 6.91
N ALA A 318 -5.11 -8.60 5.74
CA ALA A 318 -5.73 -9.52 4.80
C ALA A 318 -5.52 -10.98 5.24
N ALA A 319 -6.61 -11.75 5.23
CA ALA A 319 -6.67 -13.13 5.71
C ALA A 319 -6.29 -14.16 4.64
N LEU A 320 -7.08 -14.22 3.55
CA LEU A 320 -7.07 -15.28 2.54
C LEU A 320 -7.52 -14.73 1.20
N TYR A 321 -7.06 -15.33 0.11
CA TYR A 321 -7.48 -15.07 -1.26
C TYR A 321 -8.41 -16.16 -1.76
N PHE A 322 -9.51 -15.77 -2.39
CA PHE A 322 -10.54 -16.61 -2.96
C PHE A 322 -10.67 -16.34 -4.46
N ARG A 323 -10.87 -17.40 -5.24
CA ARG A 323 -11.45 -17.26 -6.58
C ARG A 323 -12.96 -17.31 -6.45
N LEU A 324 -13.67 -16.36 -7.06
CA LEU A 324 -15.12 -16.23 -6.89
C LEU A 324 -15.92 -17.32 -7.61
N LYS A 325 -15.41 -17.84 -8.73
CA LYS A 325 -15.92 -19.00 -9.49
C LYS A 325 -14.78 -19.69 -10.23
N LYS A 326 -14.94 -20.96 -10.62
CA LYS A 326 -13.91 -21.76 -11.31
C LYS A 326 -13.34 -21.09 -12.57
N ASP A 327 -14.22 -20.60 -13.43
CA ASP A 327 -13.89 -19.96 -14.71
C ASP A 327 -13.72 -18.43 -14.61
N ASP A 328 -13.79 -17.89 -13.40
CA ASP A 328 -13.70 -16.46 -13.14
C ASP A 328 -12.27 -16.08 -12.74
N LYS A 329 -11.70 -15.08 -13.40
CA LYS A 329 -10.37 -14.56 -13.06
C LYS A 329 -10.39 -13.64 -11.84
N ARG A 330 -11.57 -13.26 -11.35
CA ARG A 330 -11.70 -12.37 -10.19
C ARG A 330 -11.25 -13.06 -8.92
N ILE A 331 -10.36 -12.37 -8.22
CA ILE A 331 -9.87 -12.76 -6.91
C ILE A 331 -10.40 -11.77 -5.89
N ALA A 332 -10.92 -12.31 -4.80
CA ALA A 332 -11.28 -11.54 -3.63
C ALA A 332 -10.37 -11.89 -2.46
N MET A 333 -10.06 -10.89 -1.66
CA MET A 333 -9.29 -10.99 -0.43
C MET A 333 -10.23 -10.85 0.77
N LEU A 334 -10.13 -11.77 1.72
CA LEU A 334 -10.88 -11.80 2.97
C LEU A 334 -10.22 -10.92 4.02
N THR A 335 -11.02 -10.21 4.81
CA THR A 335 -10.61 -9.49 6.03
C THR A 335 -11.83 -9.34 6.95
N CYS A 336 -11.69 -8.66 8.09
CA CYS A 336 -12.82 -8.36 8.98
C CYS A 336 -13.73 -7.26 8.41
N ALA A 337 -15.04 -7.33 8.71
CA ALA A 337 -15.99 -6.30 8.35
C ALA A 337 -15.68 -4.98 9.05
N HIS A 338 -15.23 -5.00 10.30
CA HIS A 338 -14.81 -3.78 11.02
C HIS A 338 -13.53 -3.14 10.46
N VAL A 339 -12.68 -3.90 9.76
CA VAL A 339 -11.53 -3.35 9.02
C VAL A 339 -12.01 -2.70 7.73
N ALA A 340 -12.89 -3.39 7.00
CA ALA A 340 -13.41 -2.91 5.72
C ALA A 340 -14.36 -1.71 5.86
N ARG A 341 -15.18 -1.70 6.91
CA ARG A 341 -16.14 -0.65 7.24
C ARG A 341 -16.06 -0.34 8.74
N PRO A 342 -15.08 0.49 9.17
CA PRO A 342 -14.91 0.86 10.57
C PRO A 342 -16.19 1.40 11.22
N PRO A 343 -16.63 0.84 12.36
CA PRO A 343 -17.83 1.30 13.07
C PRO A 343 -17.87 2.80 13.40
N PRO A 344 -16.75 3.49 13.73
CA PRO A 344 -16.76 4.94 13.93
C PRO A 344 -17.16 5.77 12.70
N ILE A 345 -17.03 5.19 11.49
CA ILE A 345 -17.18 5.90 10.23
C ILE A 345 -18.45 5.48 9.49
N TYR A 346 -18.80 4.20 9.60
CA TYR A 346 -19.88 3.59 8.83
C TYR A 346 -20.97 3.02 9.73
N PRO A 347 -22.25 3.14 9.35
CA PRO A 347 -23.31 2.42 10.04
C PRO A 347 -23.11 0.92 9.87
N ASN A 348 -23.40 0.16 10.93
CA ASN A 348 -23.30 -1.29 10.96
C ASN A 348 -24.43 -1.93 10.12
N THR A 349 -24.21 -2.00 8.81
CA THR A 349 -25.14 -2.58 7.84
C THR A 349 -24.38 -3.46 6.85
N SER A 350 -25.02 -4.53 6.38
CA SER A 350 -24.45 -5.34 5.30
C SER A 350 -24.41 -4.49 4.02
N MET A 351 -23.30 -4.54 3.30
CA MET A 351 -23.06 -3.79 2.08
C MET A 351 -22.48 -4.72 1.02
N THR A 352 -23.19 -4.87 -0.08
CA THR A 352 -22.64 -5.50 -1.29
C THR A 352 -22.48 -4.42 -2.34
N HIS A 353 -21.35 -4.41 -3.03
CA HIS A 353 -21.13 -3.48 -4.13
C HIS A 353 -22.12 -3.79 -5.27
N ARG A 354 -23.10 -2.89 -5.48
CA ARG A 354 -24.16 -3.03 -6.50
C ARG A 354 -23.96 -2.12 -7.72
N ASN A 355 -23.19 -1.03 -7.60
CA ASN A 355 -23.03 0.00 -8.64
C ASN A 355 -21.57 0.44 -8.78
N SER A 356 -21.07 0.47 -10.01
CA SER A 356 -19.66 0.74 -10.35
C SER A 356 -19.26 2.22 -10.36
N SER A 357 -20.15 3.15 -10.01
CA SER A 357 -19.91 4.59 -10.16
C SER A 357 -19.03 5.20 -9.07
N GLN A 358 -18.94 4.57 -7.89
CA GLN A 358 -18.05 4.98 -6.80
C GLN A 358 -17.58 3.76 -5.99
N PRO A 359 -16.46 3.10 -6.39
CA PRO A 359 -15.91 1.99 -5.63
C PRO A 359 -15.42 2.45 -4.25
N HIS A 360 -15.61 1.61 -3.23
CA HIS A 360 -14.97 1.78 -1.92
C HIS A 360 -13.59 1.15 -2.00
N GLU A 361 -12.60 1.93 -2.42
CA GLU A 361 -11.26 1.43 -2.73
C GLU A 361 -10.43 1.13 -1.47
N PHE A 362 -9.53 0.16 -1.60
CA PHE A 362 -8.61 -0.29 -0.57
C PHE A 362 -7.17 -0.13 -1.03
N ILE A 363 -6.32 0.25 -0.08
CA ILE A 363 -4.88 0.37 -0.27
C ILE A 363 -4.14 -0.73 0.47
N ALA A 364 -3.02 -1.17 -0.10
CA ALA A 364 -2.01 -1.93 0.61
C ALA A 364 -1.19 -1.01 1.50
N LEU A 365 -1.00 -1.44 2.75
CA LEU A 365 -0.48 -0.67 3.87
C LEU A 365 -1.39 0.54 4.16
N GLY A 366 -1.73 0.83 5.42
CA GLY A 366 -2.29 2.14 5.73
C GLY A 366 -1.18 3.15 5.97
N ASN A 367 -1.44 4.12 6.84
CA ASN A 367 -0.44 5.10 7.27
C ASN A 367 0.59 4.46 8.20
N MET A 368 0.15 3.69 9.19
CA MET A 368 0.97 3.00 10.16
C MET A 368 1.83 1.93 9.49
N GLY A 369 1.24 1.04 8.70
CA GLY A 369 1.97 -0.03 8.01
C GLY A 369 3.05 0.49 7.08
N TYR A 370 2.75 1.54 6.31
CA TYR A 370 3.74 2.16 5.42
C TYR A 370 4.90 2.79 6.21
N ASN A 371 4.57 3.58 7.24
CA ASN A 371 5.59 4.24 8.05
C ASN A 371 6.47 3.22 8.79
N ASN A 372 5.87 2.15 9.33
CA ASN A 372 6.60 1.08 9.99
C ASN A 372 7.58 0.39 9.03
N ALA A 373 7.15 0.10 7.79
CA ALA A 373 8.00 -0.52 6.78
C ALA A 373 9.19 0.37 6.39
N VAL A 374 8.95 1.66 6.12
CA VAL A 374 10.02 2.63 5.79
C VAL A 374 10.97 2.81 6.98
N ASN A 375 10.45 2.92 8.20
CA ASN A 375 11.27 3.02 9.40
C ASN A 375 12.13 1.77 9.63
N ALA A 376 11.61 0.57 9.34
CA ALA A 376 12.37 -0.67 9.44
C ALA A 376 13.55 -0.72 8.47
N MET A 377 13.37 -0.22 7.23
CA MET A 377 14.47 -0.10 6.26
C MET A 377 15.55 0.86 6.75
N MET A 378 15.14 2.05 7.22
CA MET A 378 16.07 3.05 7.74
C MET A 378 16.80 2.58 9.00
N GLY A 379 16.09 1.90 9.90
CA GLY A 379 16.68 1.27 11.09
C GLY A 379 17.72 0.23 10.71
N THR A 380 17.40 -0.66 9.77
CA THR A 380 18.33 -1.69 9.26
C THR A 380 19.60 -1.07 8.68
N ILE A 381 19.49 0.00 7.89
CA ILE A 381 20.66 0.73 7.38
C ILE A 381 21.49 1.29 8.54
N GLY A 382 20.85 1.91 9.53
CA GLY A 382 21.53 2.44 10.71
C GLY A 382 22.30 1.36 11.48
N ASP A 383 21.66 0.24 11.79
CA ASP A 383 22.24 -0.86 12.55
C ASP A 383 23.43 -1.50 11.82
N LEU A 384 23.33 -1.67 10.50
CA LEU A 384 24.43 -2.18 9.67
C LEU A 384 25.60 -1.19 9.62
N LEU A 385 25.35 0.11 9.54
CA LEU A 385 26.41 1.13 9.59
C LEU A 385 27.13 1.14 10.94
N TYR A 386 26.41 0.98 12.05
CA TYR A 386 27.02 0.84 13.38
C TYR A 386 27.88 -0.43 13.47
N SER A 387 27.39 -1.55 12.94
CA SER A 387 28.12 -2.83 12.92
C SER A 387 29.40 -2.72 12.07
N ILE A 388 29.31 -2.14 10.87
CA ILE A 388 30.46 -1.87 10.00
C ILE A 388 31.50 -1.00 10.70
N LYS A 389 31.07 0.02 11.44
CA LYS A 389 32.00 0.85 12.21
C LYS A 389 32.75 0.02 13.25
N ALA A 390 32.03 -0.77 14.06
CA ALA A 390 32.63 -1.61 15.08
C ALA A 390 33.63 -2.63 14.49
N TRP A 391 33.27 -3.28 13.39
CA TRP A 391 34.18 -4.23 12.72
C TRP A 391 35.40 -3.55 12.09
N ASN A 392 35.27 -2.32 11.57
CA ASN A 392 36.41 -1.56 11.08
C ASN A 392 37.36 -1.13 12.21
N ASP A 393 36.83 -0.80 13.39
CA ASP A 393 37.64 -0.49 14.57
C ASP A 393 38.46 -1.74 14.99
N GLU A 394 37.85 -2.93 14.98
CA GLU A 394 38.55 -4.21 15.21
C GLU A 394 39.61 -4.51 14.14
N LEU A 395 39.29 -4.29 12.85
CA LEU A 395 40.27 -4.44 11.77
C LEU A 395 41.45 -3.48 11.93
N GLY A 396 41.22 -2.24 12.37
CA GLY A 396 42.27 -1.29 12.68
C GLY A 396 43.18 -1.75 13.82
N TRP A 397 42.63 -2.46 14.81
CA TRP A 397 43.41 -3.08 15.89
C TRP A 397 44.24 -4.28 15.41
N LEU A 398 43.68 -5.12 14.53
CA LEU A 398 44.37 -6.29 13.96
C LEU A 398 45.48 -5.93 12.96
N GLY A 399 45.43 -4.74 12.36
CA GLY A 399 46.44 -4.23 11.43
C GLY A 399 46.56 -5.04 10.12
N GLU A 400 47.56 -4.67 9.32
CA GLU A 400 47.87 -5.36 8.06
C GLU A 400 48.46 -6.76 8.30
N PRO A 401 48.29 -7.71 7.36
CA PRO A 401 48.91 -9.03 7.47
C PRO A 401 50.44 -8.97 7.59
N VAL A 402 51.01 -9.72 8.53
CA VAL A 402 52.47 -9.83 8.72
C VAL A 402 52.93 -11.27 8.51
N GLU A 403 54.12 -11.45 7.93
CA GLU A 403 54.71 -12.78 7.70
C GLU A 403 54.95 -13.51 9.04
N GLY A 404 54.45 -14.75 9.14
CA GLY A 404 54.52 -15.55 10.37
C GLY A 404 53.51 -15.17 11.46
N GLU A 405 52.48 -14.36 11.15
CA GLU A 405 51.45 -14.01 12.12
C GLU A 405 50.63 -15.21 12.61
N ASN A 406 50.02 -15.06 13.79
CA ASN A 406 49.18 -16.08 14.39
C ASN A 406 47.96 -16.35 13.50
N SER A 407 47.71 -17.63 13.15
CA SER A 407 46.60 -18.02 12.27
C SER A 407 45.23 -17.52 12.74
N LYS A 408 45.01 -17.39 14.05
CA LYS A 408 43.76 -16.84 14.61
C LYS A 408 43.55 -15.36 14.25
N VAL A 409 44.63 -14.59 14.17
CA VAL A 409 44.59 -13.17 13.75
C VAL A 409 44.21 -13.09 12.28
N THR A 410 44.82 -13.93 11.44
CA THR A 410 44.50 -14.03 10.00
C THR A 410 43.04 -14.40 9.77
N GLU A 411 42.55 -15.44 10.46
CA GLU A 411 41.16 -15.90 10.37
C GLU A 411 40.19 -14.80 10.81
N ARG A 412 40.44 -14.16 11.96
CA ARG A 412 39.58 -13.09 12.49
C ARG A 412 39.53 -11.87 11.57
N ARG A 413 40.67 -11.49 10.99
CA ARG A 413 40.72 -10.40 10.00
C ARG A 413 39.85 -10.72 8.79
N LYS A 414 39.94 -11.95 8.28
CA LYS A 414 39.10 -12.42 7.16
C LYS A 414 37.62 -12.39 7.51
N GLU A 415 37.24 -12.88 8.71
CA GLU A 415 35.85 -12.84 9.18
C GLU A 415 35.28 -11.41 9.18
N TYR A 416 36.00 -10.43 9.73
CA TYR A 416 35.53 -9.06 9.78
C TYR A 416 35.47 -8.40 8.39
N LEU A 417 36.42 -8.68 7.51
CA LEU A 417 36.37 -8.22 6.11
C LEU A 417 35.12 -8.77 5.40
N ASP A 418 34.82 -10.06 5.57
CA ASP A 418 33.64 -10.70 5.00
C ASP A 418 32.34 -10.13 5.59
N LEU A 419 32.30 -9.84 6.89
CA LEU A 419 31.15 -9.20 7.55
C LEU A 419 30.91 -7.77 7.03
N VAL A 420 31.97 -6.96 6.89
CA VAL A 420 31.88 -5.61 6.33
C VAL A 420 31.39 -5.66 4.89
N ALA A 421 31.93 -6.56 4.07
CA ALA A 421 31.51 -6.72 2.67
C ALA A 421 30.02 -7.12 2.57
N LYS A 422 29.58 -8.12 3.35
CA LYS A 422 28.17 -8.56 3.39
C LYS A 422 27.23 -7.45 3.85
N ALA A 423 27.58 -6.73 4.92
CA ALA A 423 26.75 -5.63 5.41
C ALA A 423 26.67 -4.46 4.43
N THR A 424 27.77 -4.16 3.72
CA THR A 424 27.79 -3.11 2.69
C THR A 424 26.86 -3.48 1.52
N LYS A 425 26.96 -4.71 1.01
CA LYS A 425 26.04 -5.23 -0.03
C LYS A 425 24.58 -5.13 0.42
N LYS A 426 24.29 -5.58 1.65
CA LYS A 426 22.94 -5.51 2.22
C LYS A 426 22.41 -4.07 2.32
N ILE A 427 23.25 -3.09 2.70
CA ILE A 427 22.86 -1.67 2.73
C ILE A 427 22.46 -1.18 1.33
N GLU A 428 23.19 -1.57 0.28
CA GLU A 428 22.88 -1.18 -1.10
C GLU A 428 21.53 -1.74 -1.55
N GLU A 429 21.25 -3.01 -1.23
CA GLU A 429 19.96 -3.64 -1.51
C GLU A 429 18.81 -2.97 -0.76
N VAL A 430 18.99 -2.64 0.53
CA VAL A 430 17.96 -1.95 1.32
C VAL A 430 17.70 -0.55 0.77
N LYS A 431 18.74 0.15 0.32
CA LYS A 431 18.59 1.46 -0.33
C LYS A 431 17.81 1.36 -1.63
N ALA A 432 18.11 0.36 -2.46
CA ALA A 432 17.38 0.14 -3.72
C ALA A 432 15.89 -0.13 -3.46
N LEU A 433 15.56 -0.98 -2.47
CA LEU A 433 14.18 -1.24 -2.07
C LEU A 433 13.51 0.03 -1.50
N HIS A 434 14.21 0.78 -0.65
CA HIS A 434 13.72 2.03 -0.10
C HIS A 434 13.40 3.04 -1.22
N ASP A 435 14.28 3.20 -2.21
CA ASP A 435 14.07 4.10 -3.33
C ASP A 435 12.89 3.66 -4.20
N GLU A 436 12.71 2.36 -4.44
CA GLU A 436 11.51 1.82 -5.11
C GLU A 436 10.23 2.18 -4.33
N VAL A 437 10.22 1.98 -3.01
CA VAL A 437 9.07 2.27 -2.14
C VAL A 437 8.75 3.76 -2.10
N ILE A 438 9.74 4.63 -1.95
CA ILE A 438 9.52 6.08 -1.89
C ILE A 438 9.00 6.61 -3.23
N ASN A 439 9.58 6.16 -4.35
CA ASN A 439 9.23 6.67 -5.67
C ASN A 439 7.85 6.20 -6.14
N TYR A 440 7.50 4.94 -5.84
CA TYR A 440 6.32 4.32 -6.42
C TYR A 440 5.19 4.01 -5.42
N HIS A 441 5.44 3.98 -4.12
CA HIS A 441 4.47 3.57 -3.10
C HIS A 441 4.22 4.61 -2.00
N SER A 442 4.78 5.82 -2.09
CA SER A 442 4.65 6.82 -1.04
C SER A 442 3.23 7.37 -0.87
N LYS A 443 2.48 7.52 -1.97
CA LYS A 443 1.11 8.06 -1.92
C LYS A 443 0.08 6.94 -1.73
N PRO A 444 -0.99 7.15 -0.92
CA PRO A 444 -2.08 6.19 -0.79
C PRO A 444 -2.66 5.72 -2.14
N ASP A 445 -2.91 6.64 -3.08
CA ASP A 445 -3.46 6.32 -4.40
C ASP A 445 -2.56 5.37 -5.21
N GLN A 446 -1.24 5.42 -5.00
CA GLN A 446 -0.31 4.53 -5.68
C GLN A 446 -0.38 3.08 -5.14
N ARG A 447 -0.93 2.91 -3.94
CA ARG A 447 -1.03 1.62 -3.25
C ARG A 447 -2.43 1.01 -3.32
N VAL A 448 -3.33 1.57 -4.13
CA VAL A 448 -4.66 0.99 -4.34
C VAL A 448 -4.54 -0.41 -4.93
N VAL A 449 -5.15 -1.40 -4.28
CA VAL A 449 -5.09 -2.83 -4.66
C VAL A 449 -6.44 -3.42 -5.06
N GLY A 450 -7.55 -2.79 -4.68
CA GLY A 450 -8.88 -3.34 -4.94
C GLY A 450 -10.00 -2.46 -4.41
N PHE A 451 -11.20 -3.02 -4.37
CA PHE A 451 -12.40 -2.35 -3.87
C PHE A 451 -13.30 -3.30 -3.09
N LEU A 452 -14.12 -2.75 -2.19
CA LEU A 452 -15.07 -3.53 -1.41
C LEU A 452 -16.01 -4.30 -2.34
N LEU A 453 -15.95 -5.63 -2.33
CA LEU A 453 -16.92 -6.48 -2.99
C LEU A 453 -18.14 -6.63 -2.08
N HIS A 454 -17.88 -6.94 -0.81
CA HIS A 454 -18.90 -7.21 0.18
C HIS A 454 -18.36 -6.97 1.60
N SER A 455 -19.18 -6.42 2.48
CA SER A 455 -18.94 -6.40 3.92
C SER A 455 -20.21 -6.85 4.60
N GLU A 456 -20.12 -7.86 5.47
CA GLU A 456 -21.29 -8.23 6.26
C GLU A 456 -21.58 -7.20 7.34
N LYS A 457 -22.81 -7.26 7.85
CA LYS A 457 -23.14 -6.59 9.11
C LYS A 457 -22.34 -7.26 10.21
N ILE A 458 -21.68 -6.47 11.06
CA ILE A 458 -21.02 -6.97 12.27
C ILE A 458 -22.12 -7.43 13.22
N GLU A 459 -22.24 -8.75 13.39
CA GLU A 459 -23.22 -9.34 14.29
C GLU A 459 -22.50 -10.25 15.27
N VAL A 460 -22.82 -10.09 16.54
CA VAL A 460 -22.33 -10.91 17.63
C VAL A 460 -23.42 -11.90 18.02
N SER A 461 -23.06 -13.09 18.51
CA SER A 461 -24.03 -14.10 18.93
C SER A 461 -24.89 -14.69 17.79
N VAL A 462 -24.31 -14.93 16.61
CA VAL A 462 -25.07 -15.49 15.47
C VAL A 462 -25.42 -16.96 15.67
N LYS A 463 -26.72 -17.27 15.66
CA LYS A 463 -27.24 -18.64 15.81
C LYS A 463 -26.81 -19.56 14.65
N PRO A 464 -26.64 -20.87 14.90
CA PRO A 464 -26.85 -21.56 16.18
C PRO A 464 -25.65 -21.50 17.14
N HIS A 465 -24.46 -21.13 16.64
CA HIS A 465 -23.20 -21.26 17.39
C HIS A 465 -22.89 -20.07 18.32
N ASN A 466 -23.57 -18.95 18.14
CA ASN A 466 -23.32 -17.68 18.84
C ASN A 466 -21.92 -17.08 18.55
N PHE A 467 -21.34 -17.36 17.39
CA PHE A 467 -20.08 -16.75 16.94
C PHE A 467 -20.28 -15.32 16.43
N THR A 468 -19.18 -14.57 16.27
CA THR A 468 -19.20 -13.23 15.66
C THR A 468 -19.13 -13.31 14.14
N ASN A 469 -20.12 -12.74 13.45
CA ASN A 469 -20.11 -12.50 12.01
C ASN A 469 -19.40 -11.18 11.72
N ASP A 470 -18.11 -11.26 11.39
CA ASP A 470 -17.28 -10.09 11.13
C ASP A 470 -16.30 -10.38 9.97
N TRP A 471 -16.84 -10.42 8.76
CA TRP A 471 -16.04 -10.65 7.56
C TRP A 471 -16.45 -9.75 6.39
N ALA A 472 -15.47 -9.48 5.54
CA ALA A 472 -15.61 -8.73 4.30
C ALA A 472 -14.72 -9.32 3.21
N LEU A 473 -15.13 -9.10 1.96
CA LEU A 473 -14.37 -9.42 0.76
C LEU A 473 -14.04 -8.15 -0.02
N ILE A 474 -12.78 -8.05 -0.42
CA ILE A 474 -12.25 -6.98 -1.27
C ILE A 474 -11.86 -7.60 -2.61
N GLU A 475 -12.51 -7.22 -3.71
CA GLU A 475 -12.11 -7.67 -5.04
C GLU A 475 -10.84 -6.94 -5.47
N LEU A 476 -9.82 -7.70 -5.89
CA LEU A 476 -8.53 -7.16 -6.28
C LEU A 476 -8.55 -6.68 -7.74
N TYR A 477 -7.87 -5.57 -8.00
CA TYR A 477 -7.60 -5.12 -9.36
C TYR A 477 -6.55 -6.04 -10.00
N ASN A 478 -6.91 -6.62 -11.14
CA ASN A 478 -6.08 -7.62 -11.83
C ASN A 478 -4.70 -7.06 -12.24
N GLU A 479 -4.65 -5.76 -12.55
CA GLU A 479 -3.45 -5.04 -12.94
C GLU A 479 -2.49 -4.71 -11.78
N LYS A 480 -2.95 -4.85 -10.52
CA LYS A 480 -2.17 -4.53 -9.30
C LYS A 480 -1.38 -5.72 -8.76
N ILE A 481 -1.64 -6.91 -9.28
CA ILE A 481 -1.00 -8.15 -8.87
C ILE A 481 -0.09 -8.62 -9.99
N ASP A 482 1.14 -9.00 -9.64
CA ASP A 482 1.98 -9.76 -10.55
C ASP A 482 1.66 -11.26 -10.45
N TRP A 483 0.76 -11.71 -11.33
CA TRP A 483 0.29 -13.10 -11.35
C TRP A 483 1.37 -14.14 -11.64
N ALA A 484 2.49 -13.74 -12.24
CA ALA A 484 3.62 -14.65 -12.45
C ALA A 484 4.34 -15.00 -11.14
N THR A 485 4.30 -14.10 -10.16
CA THR A 485 4.99 -14.25 -8.87
C THR A 485 4.05 -14.41 -7.69
N PHE A 486 2.74 -14.28 -7.91
CA PHE A 486 1.69 -14.51 -6.91
C PHE A 486 1.77 -15.93 -6.34
N LYS A 487 2.05 -16.04 -5.04
CA LYS A 487 2.23 -17.34 -4.36
C LYS A 487 0.94 -17.91 -3.76
N GLY A 488 -0.16 -17.16 -3.83
CA GLY A 488 -1.45 -17.55 -3.28
C GLY A 488 -1.48 -17.51 -1.75
N ASN A 489 -2.24 -18.42 -1.15
CA ASN A 489 -2.53 -18.46 0.28
C ASN A 489 -1.35 -18.99 1.12
N LYS A 490 -0.22 -18.27 1.17
CA LYS A 490 0.96 -18.64 1.99
C LYS A 490 1.29 -17.57 3.03
N ILE A 491 1.47 -17.97 4.29
CA ILE A 491 1.98 -17.12 5.37
C ILE A 491 3.51 -17.14 5.35
N TYR A 492 4.14 -15.96 5.43
CA TYR A 492 5.57 -15.89 5.72
C TYR A 492 5.81 -16.10 7.22
N VAL A 493 6.50 -17.18 7.59
CA VAL A 493 6.81 -17.58 8.98
C VAL A 493 8.20 -17.15 9.47
N GLY A 494 8.94 -16.40 8.65
CA GLY A 494 10.22 -15.80 9.02
C GLY A 494 10.08 -14.42 9.69
N GLY A 495 11.18 -13.68 9.75
CA GLY A 495 11.28 -12.35 10.35
C GLY A 495 11.52 -12.39 11.84
N ASN A 496 10.45 -12.28 12.64
CA ASN A 496 10.57 -12.24 14.10
C ASN A 496 11.07 -13.56 14.70
N LEU A 497 10.94 -14.65 13.94
CA LEU A 497 11.34 -15.99 14.35
C LEU A 497 12.45 -16.47 13.42
N SER A 498 13.59 -16.84 14.01
CA SER A 498 14.61 -17.60 13.30
C SER A 498 14.07 -18.99 12.93
N ILE A 499 14.73 -19.66 11.99
CA ILE A 499 14.42 -21.06 11.62
C ILE A 499 14.41 -21.96 12.87
N ALA A 500 15.40 -21.80 13.75
CA ALA A 500 15.47 -22.58 14.99
C ALA A 500 14.35 -22.22 15.98
N ASP A 501 14.01 -20.92 16.09
CA ASP A 501 12.94 -20.48 16.99
C ASP A 501 11.58 -21.00 16.56
N TYR A 502 11.28 -20.96 15.27
CA TYR A 502 10.04 -21.49 14.72
C TYR A 502 9.89 -22.99 15.00
N GLY A 503 10.96 -23.78 14.79
CA GLY A 503 10.97 -25.20 15.13
C GLY A 503 10.75 -25.43 16.63
N LYS A 504 11.46 -24.69 17.49
CA LYS A 504 11.33 -24.81 18.96
C LYS A 504 9.96 -24.43 19.51
N THR A 505 9.22 -23.55 18.83
CA THR A 505 7.89 -23.11 19.29
C THR A 505 6.76 -23.97 18.71
N MET A 506 6.86 -24.38 17.44
CA MET A 506 5.81 -25.19 16.79
C MET A 506 5.99 -26.70 17.03
N PHE A 507 7.21 -27.14 17.37
CA PHE A 507 7.59 -28.53 17.68
C PHE A 507 8.40 -28.59 18.99
N PRO A 508 7.82 -28.17 20.14
CA PRO A 508 8.58 -28.06 21.38
C PRO A 508 8.92 -29.40 22.02
N ASN A 509 8.10 -30.44 21.80
CA ASN A 509 8.29 -31.76 22.39
C ASN A 509 9.26 -32.62 21.55
N PRO A 510 10.23 -33.32 22.16
CA PRO A 510 11.18 -34.18 21.43
C PRO A 510 10.51 -35.22 20.51
N VAL A 511 9.34 -35.76 20.89
CA VAL A 511 8.61 -36.75 20.08
C VAL A 511 8.12 -36.17 18.74
N ASP A 512 7.87 -34.87 18.70
CA ASP A 512 7.42 -34.17 17.51
C ASP A 512 8.57 -33.49 16.75
N GLN A 513 9.74 -33.31 17.35
CA GLN A 513 10.89 -32.65 16.71
C GLN A 513 11.37 -33.39 15.47
N ASP A 514 11.27 -34.71 15.43
CA ASP A 514 11.63 -35.52 14.26
C ASP A 514 10.75 -35.22 13.03
N LYS A 515 9.57 -34.62 13.24
CA LYS A 515 8.65 -34.22 12.17
C LYS A 515 8.89 -32.78 11.69
N TYR A 516 9.75 -32.03 12.36
CA TYR A 516 9.98 -30.63 12.03
C TYR A 516 10.63 -30.49 10.66
N CYS A 517 9.99 -29.73 9.78
CA CYS A 517 10.55 -29.26 8.54
C CYS A 517 10.23 -27.76 8.41
N TYR A 518 11.27 -26.94 8.22
CA TYR A 518 11.04 -25.51 7.99
C TYR A 518 10.34 -25.32 6.63
N PRO A 519 9.25 -24.54 6.56
CA PRO A 519 8.57 -24.30 5.29
C PRO A 519 9.54 -23.73 4.26
N ARG A 520 9.51 -24.25 3.03
CA ARG A 520 10.40 -23.81 1.96
C ARG A 520 10.27 -22.30 1.76
N ASN A 521 11.39 -21.59 1.78
CA ASN A 521 11.47 -20.12 1.68
C ASN A 521 10.73 -19.39 2.80
N GLY A 522 10.47 -20.04 3.94
CA GLY A 522 9.67 -19.50 5.03
C GLY A 522 8.20 -19.30 4.70
N LEU A 523 7.65 -19.96 3.67
CA LEU A 523 6.26 -19.82 3.26
C LEU A 523 5.43 -21.06 3.65
N LEU A 524 4.58 -20.92 4.67
CA LEU A 524 3.63 -21.94 5.11
C LEU A 524 2.32 -21.82 4.33
N GLN A 525 1.93 -22.88 3.62
CA GLN A 525 0.68 -22.92 2.85
C GLN A 525 -0.54 -23.03 3.76
N ALA A 526 -1.52 -22.16 3.59
CA ALA A 526 -2.85 -22.32 4.19
C ALA A 526 -3.68 -23.30 3.35
N TYR A 527 -4.22 -24.36 3.97
CA TYR A 527 -5.11 -25.31 3.31
C TYR A 527 -6.01 -26.01 4.32
N GLY A 528 -7.15 -26.54 3.89
CA GLY A 528 -8.04 -27.28 4.79
C GLY A 528 -8.50 -26.45 6.00
N VAL A 529 -9.16 -27.11 6.96
CA VAL A 529 -9.71 -26.46 8.15
C VAL A 529 -9.56 -27.40 9.34
N VAL A 530 -9.07 -26.88 10.47
CA VAL A 530 -9.02 -27.61 11.74
C VAL A 530 -10.44 -27.72 12.30
N GLN A 531 -10.88 -28.94 12.60
CA GLN A 531 -12.24 -29.19 13.11
C GLN A 531 -12.32 -28.98 14.62
N ASP A 532 -13.52 -28.69 15.13
CA ASP A 532 -13.74 -28.40 16.57
C ASP A 532 -13.21 -29.51 17.48
N ASN A 533 -13.46 -30.79 17.13
CA ASN A 533 -12.97 -31.93 17.90
C ASN A 533 -11.43 -31.99 18.00
N GLU A 534 -10.72 -31.46 17.00
CA GLU A 534 -9.26 -31.36 16.99
C GLU A 534 -8.77 -30.16 17.81
N ILE A 535 -9.54 -29.07 17.87
CA ILE A 535 -9.27 -27.92 18.74
C ILE A 535 -9.46 -28.31 20.21
N HIS A 536 -10.54 -29.03 20.53
CA HIS A 536 -10.84 -29.50 21.88
C HIS A 536 -9.89 -30.60 22.37
N ASN A 537 -9.31 -31.37 21.45
CA ASN A 537 -8.42 -32.49 21.77
C ASN A 537 -7.22 -32.55 20.79
N PRO A 538 -6.25 -31.62 20.93
CA PRO A 538 -5.12 -31.57 20.04
C PRO A 538 -4.19 -32.78 20.24
N GLN A 539 -3.52 -33.17 19.15
CA GLN A 539 -2.60 -34.31 19.15
C GLN A 539 -1.16 -33.92 19.51
N HIS A 540 -0.84 -32.63 19.42
CA HIS A 540 0.53 -32.13 19.60
C HIS A 540 0.81 -31.88 21.08
N LEU A 541 2.07 -32.03 21.46
CA LEU A 541 2.50 -31.89 22.85
C LEU A 541 3.33 -30.62 23.05
N ASP A 542 3.17 -29.99 24.20
CA ASP A 542 4.01 -28.89 24.66
C ASP A 542 5.34 -29.40 25.25
N VAL A 543 6.16 -28.46 25.75
CA VAL A 543 7.45 -28.74 26.40
C VAL A 543 7.33 -29.62 27.67
N HIS A 544 6.15 -29.71 28.27
CA HIS A 544 5.85 -30.47 29.48
C HIS A 544 5.09 -31.77 29.20
N GLY A 545 4.82 -32.10 27.93
CA GLY A 545 4.04 -33.28 27.53
C GLY A 545 2.52 -33.10 27.61
N GLY A 546 2.03 -31.88 27.85
CA GLY A 546 0.61 -31.54 27.80
C GLY A 546 0.12 -31.37 26.36
N LYS A 547 -1.13 -31.73 26.08
CA LYS A 547 -1.74 -31.54 24.76
C LYS A 547 -1.98 -30.06 24.47
N CYS A 548 -1.49 -29.57 23.34
CA CYS A 548 -1.60 -28.17 22.95
C CYS A 548 -1.77 -28.01 21.43
N LEU A 549 -2.61 -27.06 20.99
CA LEU A 549 -2.69 -26.65 19.59
C LEU A 549 -1.86 -25.38 19.38
N PHE A 550 -0.62 -25.53 18.90
CA PHE A 550 0.21 -24.40 18.51
C PHE A 550 -0.27 -23.81 17.19
N VAL A 551 -0.37 -22.49 17.17
CA VAL A 551 -0.86 -21.73 16.03
C VAL A 551 0.07 -20.59 15.66
N VAL A 552 0.12 -20.24 14.38
CA VAL A 552 0.94 -19.17 13.82
C VAL A 552 0.10 -18.22 12.99
N LYS A 553 0.46 -16.93 13.03
CA LYS A 553 -0.04 -15.92 12.09
C LYS A 553 1.07 -14.97 11.66
N ASN A 554 0.79 -14.18 10.64
CA ASN A 554 1.54 -12.97 10.31
C ASN A 554 0.54 -11.81 10.20
N GLY A 555 0.75 -10.75 10.98
CA GLY A 555 -0.13 -9.58 11.02
C GLY A 555 0.64 -8.26 10.96
N LEU A 556 -0.06 -7.16 10.64
CA LEU A 556 0.53 -5.83 10.51
C LEU A 556 1.36 -5.40 11.72
N ALA A 557 0.80 -5.53 12.93
CA ALA A 557 1.33 -4.88 14.12
C ALA A 557 2.39 -5.74 14.82
N THR A 558 2.18 -7.06 14.87
CA THR A 558 3.09 -7.98 15.56
C THR A 558 3.97 -8.80 14.62
N GLY A 559 3.73 -8.78 13.30
CA GLY A 559 4.43 -9.65 12.36
C GLY A 559 4.13 -11.13 12.62
N THR A 560 5.15 -11.97 12.43
CA THR A 560 5.03 -13.41 12.66
C THR A 560 5.06 -13.72 14.14
N THR A 561 4.02 -14.40 14.62
CA THR A 561 3.84 -14.74 16.04
C THR A 561 3.28 -16.14 16.19
N VAL A 562 3.65 -16.81 17.28
CA VAL A 562 3.17 -18.15 17.65
C VAL A 562 2.44 -18.06 18.98
N GLY A 563 1.33 -18.78 19.09
CA GLY A 563 0.50 -18.85 20.28
C GLY A 563 -0.09 -20.24 20.48
N CYS A 564 -0.91 -20.38 21.51
CA CYS A 564 -1.59 -21.61 21.87
C CYS A 564 -3.10 -21.38 21.78
N ALA A 565 -3.79 -22.08 20.88
CA ALA A 565 -5.24 -22.03 20.82
C ALA A 565 -5.85 -22.77 22.02
N ASN A 566 -6.82 -22.13 22.66
CA ASN A 566 -7.52 -22.69 23.81
C ASN A 566 -8.52 -23.74 23.33
N GLY A 567 -8.53 -24.90 23.99
CA GLY A 567 -9.44 -25.99 23.67
C GLY A 567 -10.87 -25.76 24.15
N LEU A 568 -11.14 -24.70 24.91
CA LEU A 568 -12.48 -24.31 25.33
C LEU A 568 -12.84 -22.95 24.74
N GLU A 569 -14.11 -22.80 24.37
CA GLU A 569 -14.61 -21.54 23.86
C GLU A 569 -14.59 -20.45 24.94
N SER A 570 -14.25 -19.25 24.51
CA SER A 570 -14.28 -18.05 25.33
C SER A 570 -15.53 -17.25 25.05
N PHE A 571 -16.09 -16.66 26.11
CA PHE A 571 -17.25 -15.79 26.02
C PHE A 571 -16.77 -14.35 26.09
N THR A 572 -16.94 -13.61 25.00
CA THR A 572 -16.62 -12.19 24.93
C THR A 572 -17.92 -11.38 25.06
N ARG A 573 -17.85 -10.21 25.69
CA ARG A 573 -19.00 -9.31 25.78
C ARG A 573 -18.54 -7.89 25.54
N ILE A 574 -19.17 -7.25 24.57
CA ILE A 574 -18.97 -5.84 24.27
C ILE A 574 -20.12 -5.07 24.93
N TYR A 575 -19.79 -4.08 25.75
CA TYR A 575 -20.77 -3.23 26.42
C TYR A 575 -20.75 -1.84 25.77
N ASN A 576 -21.80 -1.52 25.00
CA ASN A 576 -22.04 -0.19 24.44
C ASN A 576 -20.94 0.41 23.53
N ASP A 577 -20.12 -0.41 22.85
CA ASP A 577 -19.33 0.10 21.72
C ASP A 577 -20.19 0.13 20.46
N TYR A 578 -20.41 1.34 19.94
CA TYR A 578 -21.13 1.59 18.68
C TYR A 578 -22.54 0.98 18.60
N GLY A 579 -23.20 0.80 19.75
CA GLY A 579 -24.56 0.26 19.85
C GLY A 579 -24.66 -1.27 19.76
N ILE A 580 -23.55 -1.98 19.97
CA ILE A 580 -23.50 -3.45 19.98
C ILE A 580 -23.38 -3.92 21.44
N GLU A 581 -24.43 -4.51 22.01
CA GLU A 581 -24.42 -5.12 23.35
C GLU A 581 -24.81 -6.59 23.29
N HIS A 582 -23.86 -7.49 23.00
CA HIS A 582 -24.14 -8.93 23.09
C HIS A 582 -22.91 -9.75 23.48
N THR A 583 -23.18 -10.96 23.94
CA THR A 583 -22.18 -11.99 24.25
C THR A 583 -21.90 -12.84 23.01
N SER A 584 -20.64 -12.99 22.65
CA SER A 584 -20.19 -13.86 21.56
C SER A 584 -19.32 -15.00 22.09
N ILE A 585 -19.22 -16.06 21.29
CA ILE A 585 -18.38 -17.23 21.52
C ILE A 585 -17.20 -17.15 20.54
N GLU A 586 -15.98 -17.34 21.02
CA GLU A 586 -14.76 -17.24 20.21
C GLU A 586 -13.72 -18.29 20.65
N ILE A 587 -12.74 -18.58 19.78
CA ILE A 587 -11.55 -19.34 20.17
C ILE A 587 -10.52 -18.35 20.73
N ALA A 588 -10.14 -18.51 21.99
CA ALA A 588 -9.03 -17.75 22.55
C ALA A 588 -7.69 -18.30 22.08
N VAL A 589 -6.73 -17.42 21.78
CA VAL A 589 -5.33 -17.76 21.58
C VAL A 589 -4.51 -17.03 22.62
N LEU A 590 -3.73 -17.81 23.35
CA LEU A 590 -2.80 -17.32 24.37
C LEU A 590 -1.42 -17.08 23.74
N PRO A 591 -0.67 -16.06 24.21
CA PRO A 591 0.73 -15.89 23.89
C PRO A 591 1.53 -17.15 24.25
N TYR A 592 2.51 -17.51 23.43
CA TYR A 592 3.32 -18.71 23.67
C TYR A 592 4.01 -18.68 25.04
N ASN A 593 4.66 -17.56 25.38
CA ASN A 593 5.17 -17.26 26.71
C ASN A 593 5.54 -15.77 26.84
N LYS A 594 5.85 -15.33 28.07
CA LYS A 594 6.25 -13.94 28.35
C LYS A 594 7.47 -13.46 27.55
N MET A 595 8.42 -14.35 27.25
CA MET A 595 9.66 -14.01 26.53
C MET A 595 9.41 -13.73 25.05
N ARG A 596 8.40 -14.36 24.45
CA ARG A 596 8.02 -14.16 23.04
C ARG A 596 7.06 -12.99 22.83
N GLY A 597 6.54 -12.42 23.92
CA GLY A 597 5.59 -11.31 23.86
C GLY A 597 4.18 -11.75 23.46
N LYS A 598 3.33 -10.77 23.16
CA LYS A 598 1.92 -10.97 22.81
C LYS A 598 1.74 -11.68 21.47
N PHE A 599 0.64 -12.42 21.34
CA PHE A 599 0.28 -13.05 20.08
C PHE A 599 -0.23 -12.04 19.05
N SER A 600 -1.06 -11.06 19.45
CA SER A 600 -1.58 -10.04 18.54
C SER A 600 -1.62 -8.63 19.11
N ASP A 601 -1.86 -7.65 18.25
CA ASP A 601 -2.07 -6.24 18.64
C ASP A 601 -3.09 -5.55 17.74
N ALA A 602 -3.48 -4.32 18.09
CA ALA A 602 -4.30 -3.46 17.24
C ALA A 602 -3.68 -3.31 15.84
N GLY A 603 -4.45 -3.67 14.81
CA GLY A 603 -3.99 -3.73 13.41
C GLY A 603 -3.83 -5.16 12.86
N ASP A 604 -3.73 -6.17 13.74
CA ASP A 604 -3.69 -7.58 13.31
C ASP A 604 -5.08 -8.14 12.95
N SER A 605 -6.17 -7.42 13.23
CA SER A 605 -7.53 -7.83 12.88
C SER A 605 -7.63 -8.24 11.41
N GLY A 606 -8.24 -9.39 11.15
CA GLY A 606 -8.33 -10.01 9.83
C GLY A 606 -7.17 -10.94 9.50
N SER A 607 -6.12 -11.04 10.33
CA SER A 607 -5.07 -12.06 10.12
C SER A 607 -5.65 -13.46 10.17
N ILE A 608 -5.26 -14.33 9.25
CA ILE A 608 -5.59 -15.76 9.33
C ILE A 608 -4.62 -16.47 10.29
N VAL A 609 -5.14 -17.41 11.06
CA VAL A 609 -4.38 -18.23 12.00
C VAL A 609 -4.34 -19.67 11.51
N LEU A 610 -3.13 -20.23 11.41
CA LEU A 610 -2.88 -21.60 10.95
C LEU A 610 -2.30 -22.45 12.07
N ASP A 611 -2.56 -23.76 12.05
CA ASP A 611 -1.78 -24.72 12.83
C ASP A 611 -0.38 -24.94 12.23
N ARG A 612 0.42 -25.79 12.87
CA ARG A 612 1.79 -26.09 12.42
C ARG A 612 1.87 -26.75 11.05
N ASP A 613 0.81 -27.42 10.62
CA ASP A 613 0.75 -28.10 9.34
C ASP A 613 0.24 -27.18 8.23
N GLY A 614 -0.25 -25.98 8.56
CA GLY A 614 -0.84 -25.04 7.62
C GLY A 614 -2.37 -25.09 7.54
N ARG A 615 -3.02 -25.84 8.44
CA ARG A 615 -4.49 -25.94 8.47
C ARG A 615 -5.12 -24.72 9.10
N ILE A 616 -6.22 -24.26 8.51
CA ILE A 616 -6.84 -23.00 8.91
C ILE A 616 -7.64 -23.20 10.20
N VAL A 617 -7.32 -22.42 11.24
CA VAL A 617 -8.00 -22.45 12.54
C VAL A 617 -9.12 -21.41 12.58
N GLY A 618 -8.78 -20.15 12.30
CA GLY A 618 -9.71 -19.04 12.45
C GLY A 618 -9.18 -17.72 11.90
N ILE A 619 -10.09 -16.75 11.80
CA ILE A 619 -9.76 -15.36 11.50
C ILE A 619 -9.71 -14.57 12.81
N LEU A 620 -8.67 -13.76 12.98
CA LEU A 620 -8.50 -12.91 14.16
C LEU A 620 -9.48 -11.74 14.11
N THR A 621 -10.39 -11.65 15.08
CA THR A 621 -11.43 -10.62 15.14
C THR A 621 -11.23 -9.62 16.27
N GLY A 622 -10.51 -10.00 17.32
CA GLY A 622 -10.25 -9.08 18.43
C GLY A 622 -9.26 -9.61 19.46
N GLY A 623 -9.20 -8.93 20.60
CA GLY A 623 -8.40 -9.33 21.74
C GLY A 623 -8.85 -8.65 23.03
N ALA A 624 -8.31 -9.11 24.15
CA ALA A 624 -8.51 -8.56 25.48
C ALA A 624 -7.17 -8.44 26.21
N GLY A 625 -7.06 -7.42 27.06
CA GLY A 625 -5.89 -7.16 27.89
C GLY A 625 -6.00 -5.80 28.58
N PRO A 626 -4.99 -5.39 29.37
CA PRO A 626 -4.92 -4.06 29.94
C PRO A 626 -4.92 -2.97 28.86
N THR A 627 -5.21 -1.73 29.22
CA THR A 627 -5.43 -0.62 28.25
C THR A 627 -4.29 -0.41 27.25
N ASP A 628 -3.08 -0.87 27.57
CA ASP A 628 -1.85 -0.77 26.78
C ASP A 628 -1.39 -2.09 26.13
N GLY A 629 -2.14 -3.19 26.24
CA GLY A 629 -1.73 -4.50 25.74
C GLY A 629 -2.87 -5.48 25.46
N ILE A 630 -2.59 -6.44 24.57
CA ILE A 630 -3.46 -7.60 24.33
C ILE A 630 -2.79 -8.83 24.93
N ASP A 631 -3.45 -9.43 25.91
CA ASP A 631 -3.00 -10.66 26.58
C ASP A 631 -3.68 -11.91 26.00
N ILE A 632 -4.90 -11.76 25.46
CA ILE A 632 -5.67 -12.84 24.87
C ILE A 632 -6.19 -12.38 23.52
N THR A 633 -5.99 -13.20 22.49
CA THR A 633 -6.51 -12.95 21.15
C THR A 633 -7.77 -13.78 20.91
N TYR A 634 -8.75 -13.26 20.19
CA TYR A 634 -9.98 -13.98 19.86
C TYR A 634 -10.07 -14.23 18.36
N LEU A 635 -10.43 -15.47 18.02
CA LEU A 635 -10.66 -15.92 16.66
C LEU A 635 -12.08 -16.39 16.47
N THR A 636 -12.67 -16.00 15.36
CA THR A 636 -13.87 -16.67 14.86
C THR A 636 -13.45 -17.92 14.07
N PRO A 637 -14.00 -19.11 14.37
CA PRO A 637 -13.61 -20.36 13.71
C PRO A 637 -13.80 -20.29 12.19
N TYR A 638 -12.76 -20.61 11.44
CA TYR A 638 -12.81 -20.45 9.98
C TYR A 638 -13.82 -21.39 9.33
N ARG A 639 -14.06 -22.59 9.91
CA ARG A 639 -15.09 -23.51 9.41
C ARG A 639 -16.46 -22.85 9.26
N TRP A 640 -16.78 -21.92 10.17
CA TRP A 640 -18.08 -21.25 10.18
C TRP A 640 -18.06 -20.02 9.27
N VAL A 641 -16.97 -19.25 9.28
CA VAL A 641 -16.76 -18.14 8.34
C VAL A 641 -16.84 -18.64 6.89
N GLU A 642 -16.23 -19.79 6.58
CA GLU A 642 -16.30 -20.41 5.26
C GLU A 642 -17.74 -20.72 4.85
N GLN A 643 -18.59 -21.20 5.77
CA GLN A 643 -20.01 -21.43 5.52
C GLN A 643 -20.75 -20.12 5.21
N GLN A 644 -20.46 -19.04 5.94
CA GLN A 644 -21.06 -17.72 5.67
C GLN A 644 -20.66 -17.19 4.29
N ILE A 645 -19.37 -17.30 3.95
CA ILE A 645 -18.85 -16.88 2.64
C ILE A 645 -19.50 -17.71 1.53
N LYS A 646 -19.56 -19.03 1.66
CA LYS A 646 -20.17 -19.94 0.66
C LYS A 646 -21.68 -19.75 0.55
N ALA A 647 -22.39 -19.41 1.63
CA ALA A 647 -23.81 -19.07 1.56
C ALA A 647 -24.06 -17.85 0.66
N ARG A 648 -23.11 -16.90 0.62
CA ARG A 648 -23.18 -15.72 -0.24
C ARG A 648 -22.59 -15.95 -1.63
N TYR A 649 -21.51 -16.72 -1.72
CA TYR A 649 -20.76 -17.04 -2.92
C TYR A 649 -20.55 -18.56 -3.05
N PRO A 650 -21.57 -19.32 -3.50
CA PRO A 650 -21.55 -20.78 -3.47
C PRO A 650 -20.40 -21.43 -4.26
N ASP A 651 -19.99 -20.78 -5.35
CA ASP A 651 -18.96 -21.28 -6.26
C ASP A 651 -17.54 -20.86 -5.88
N CYS A 652 -17.36 -20.13 -4.77
CA CYS A 652 -16.04 -19.64 -4.38
C CYS A 652 -15.20 -20.73 -3.73
N PHE A 653 -13.89 -20.63 -3.91
CA PHE A 653 -12.91 -21.52 -3.31
C PHE A 653 -11.61 -20.76 -3.03
N LEU A 654 -10.84 -21.27 -2.08
CA LEU A 654 -9.50 -20.73 -1.80
C LEU A 654 -8.66 -20.78 -3.06
N TYR A 655 -8.01 -19.66 -3.38
CA TYR A 655 -7.10 -19.61 -4.52
C TYR A 655 -6.04 -20.71 -4.37
N GLU A 656 -5.84 -21.44 -5.46
CA GLU A 656 -5.08 -22.68 -5.51
C GLU A 656 -3.71 -22.55 -4.84
N VAL A 657 -3.34 -23.60 -4.12
CA VAL A 657 -1.99 -23.84 -3.61
C VAL A 657 -1.05 -23.80 -4.83
N VAL A 658 -0.32 -22.70 -5.00
CA VAL A 658 0.67 -22.63 -6.08
C VAL A 658 1.78 -23.64 -5.73
N PRO A 659 2.03 -24.66 -6.58
CA PRO A 659 3.04 -25.70 -6.33
C PRO A 659 4.42 -25.13 -6.00
#